data_AF-A0A1B8A3Z6-F1
#
_entry.id   AF-A0A1B8A3Z6-F1
#
_cell.length_a   1.000
_cell.length_b   1.000
_cell.length_c   1.000
_cell.angle_alpha   90.00
_cell.angle_beta   90.00
_cell.angle_gamma   90.00
#
_symmetry.space_group_name_H-M   'P 1'
#
loop_
_entity.id
_entity.type
_entity.pdbx_description
1 polymer ?
#
loop_
_entity_poly.entity_id
_entity_poly.type
_entity_poly.pdbx_seq_one_letter_code
_entity_poly.pdbx_strand_id
1 'polypeptide(L)'
;MSCLGLPEEVEFDVHSDVPDIDDGEDQEEARELISPFLADEHYLEEPASIRGSAVSTEDATDQFQRGWRVDRRAGDSWMYADEFIDETNDEAFDGTRALDLLQRRVVLDYGSKKTGSKPASEDDDYYPVFRLDFVSIVGLPRRPICRPSHFFDNITISFCHWSAPYSAKHVQGIGFDLSGRTFRIATGATREAWFIVMHPSQRAAGANKPRRRHDSTHTRTALVQGRALMLSSYIKDIFLEGELLGEGVEPRWALGGKETQMIAFDKWVTFQTLFMDGWTGFLERFSAQGDTFWTDHQPAFHAYDYGANINIEVNEGIANLEEETVIRPAYVDGLDDESDEYGDGFEEENSSLLATQQGWGQAGGEEQEGEVDGGLYSRPTVEEEDTDSLFVVDRADNIASQIPLNFSPRHIDMDHRDLDDEADANGHNNDGDDDDEQERGFLEWMNESENTDVGQHNGTQLQDLEHQGDWQANSQQQPLSPDTDGSDDVHPRQAPDISPSSLPPSSESIPATEDQREHDALYSPGLMRLREALEAKYNLDNISHVSYALAVDVHCTAANTSPGTEGRVSRPVCLLADRNRVAGEFYGSNYTFYPLGFHPAYGNFTSDRPPAFLDSDLFNVMKENMSHQNQGADVLSFGFFQGYSNLKRSIRHGPHDLLASHGLATAAFTIPSAEAQRMARLKDKQQRLLAQVRGRLTPDNPGASTPFARERQRVEAAMQANEFAFRFEQVISINAPRLMRRRRNFSSVLQPIFQLMRLFLKEKQLYAGILRRFNPDIFPGVMVAFARVMEAAIAEMDRRFREAGSKGLGMALSEGVAALDRLGNFCFTGDPKVLPTKVMRLLGTMDSLKRCGWPFISPRMLDTRDGQGLVNLVGWPQLSNGRPVLMHVASLEYHYDRTVASNRHSQLWFAELGGRSIDGMDRMTTFLHEVFQDLWIPETVAFIARQVRRGLNRGIRSGGRIGVGEHCDVDTGNESAQAMIALEAWEARDSPFKTSNFEKLSAEVLKFDDRWMMNVSKIVLKTRRDFAEEIFVALMEGGRKGHPGVESIAPTHSTWPSILRAAIQHTKGSFATRTQWVSGIAAAMVSASIEWVPGSHRRRLTHQQVVQLVGTAASATILAARPDSLKRRALEAEARRL
;
A
#
# COMPACT_ATOMS: atom_id res chain seq x y z
N MET A 1 16.48 -37.17 -23.31
CA MET A 1 17.90 -37.33 -22.94
C MET A 1 18.57 -35.97 -23.05
N SER A 2 19.55 -35.70 -22.18
CA SER A 2 20.73 -34.85 -22.39
C SER A 2 20.64 -33.49 -23.12
N CYS A 3 20.97 -32.42 -22.37
CA CYS A 3 21.98 -31.38 -22.71
C CYS A 3 21.70 -30.39 -23.87
N LEU A 4 22.24 -29.15 -23.90
CA LEU A 4 22.93 -28.27 -22.91
C LEU A 4 22.93 -26.83 -23.49
N GLY A 5 23.10 -25.78 -22.68
CA GLY A 5 23.28 -24.39 -23.18
C GLY A 5 23.20 -23.28 -22.12
N LEU A 6 24.36 -22.78 -21.68
CA LEU A 6 24.66 -21.62 -20.80
C LEU A 6 25.66 -20.70 -21.56
N PRO A 7 26.25 -19.60 -21.01
CA PRO A 7 26.02 -18.83 -19.76
C PRO A 7 25.32 -17.48 -20.09
N GLU A 8 25.58 -16.23 -19.65
CA GLU A 8 26.50 -15.44 -18.76
C GLU A 8 25.62 -14.55 -17.83
N GLU A 9 25.97 -14.12 -16.59
CA GLU A 9 27.07 -13.31 -16.00
C GLU A 9 26.95 -11.78 -16.26
N VAL A 10 26.97 -10.82 -15.29
CA VAL A 10 27.68 -10.57 -13.99
C VAL A 10 28.96 -9.73 -14.20
N GLU A 11 29.31 -8.68 -13.43
CA GLU A 11 28.81 -8.12 -12.14
C GLU A 11 28.49 -6.59 -12.24
N PHE A 12 28.18 -5.88 -11.15
CA PHE A 12 29.13 -4.94 -10.49
C PHE A 12 28.55 -4.18 -9.26
N ASP A 13 29.29 -4.21 -8.14
CA ASP A 13 28.95 -3.59 -6.84
C ASP A 13 29.71 -2.25 -6.57
N VAL A 14 29.43 -1.58 -5.43
CA VAL A 14 30.05 -0.29 -5.03
C VAL A 14 30.45 -0.28 -3.56
N HIS A 15 31.60 0.33 -3.27
CA HIS A 15 32.11 0.52 -1.91
C HIS A 15 32.21 2.00 -1.49
N SER A 16 32.61 2.25 -0.24
CA SER A 16 32.20 3.45 0.54
C SER A 16 33.25 3.84 1.59
N ASP A 17 33.03 4.94 2.38
CA ASP A 17 33.89 5.40 3.50
C ASP A 17 33.19 5.63 4.90
N VAL A 18 33.95 5.63 6.03
CA VAL A 18 33.47 5.63 7.47
C VAL A 18 34.17 6.75 8.28
N PRO A 19 33.58 7.30 9.36
CA PRO A 19 33.45 6.60 10.67
C PRO A 19 32.17 6.91 11.49
N ASP A 20 32.02 6.42 12.73
CA ASP A 20 31.90 5.02 13.23
C ASP A 20 31.41 5.07 14.72
N ILE A 21 30.90 3.95 15.24
CA ILE A 21 30.29 3.77 16.58
C ILE A 21 29.01 4.57 16.85
N ASP A 22 27.86 3.89 16.70
CA ASP A 22 26.83 3.85 17.74
C ASP A 22 26.23 2.43 17.80
N ASP A 23 25.66 2.04 18.95
CA ASP A 23 24.84 0.82 19.16
C ASP A 23 23.33 1.19 19.29
N GLY A 24 22.97 2.41 18.87
CA GLY A 24 21.63 3.00 18.95
C GLY A 24 20.71 2.74 17.74
N GLU A 25 19.44 2.49 18.04
CA GLU A 25 18.24 2.79 17.23
C GLU A 25 18.08 2.28 15.77
N ASP A 26 18.79 1.22 15.36
CA ASP A 26 18.41 0.35 14.22
C ASP A 26 17.08 -0.43 14.50
N GLN A 27 15.96 0.27 14.76
CA GLN A 27 14.63 -0.33 14.96
C GLN A 27 13.54 0.18 14.00
N GLU A 28 13.78 1.28 13.28
CA GLU A 28 12.92 1.78 12.20
C GLU A 28 13.66 1.83 10.86
N GLU A 29 14.58 0.87 10.63
CA GLU A 29 14.98 0.46 9.28
C GLU A 29 13.69 0.15 8.50
N ALA A 30 13.40 0.98 7.48
CA ALA A 30 12.06 1.22 7.00
C ALA A 30 11.33 -0.08 6.58
N ARG A 31 10.42 -0.52 7.45
CA ARG A 31 9.52 -1.64 7.16
C ARG A 31 8.57 -1.20 6.06
N GLU A 32 8.92 -1.53 4.81
CA GLU A 32 8.08 -1.33 3.62
C GLU A 32 6.62 -1.61 3.99
N LEU A 33 5.74 -0.61 3.81
CA LEU A 33 4.45 -0.51 4.50
C LEU A 33 3.39 -1.45 3.89
N ILE A 34 3.67 -2.73 4.06
CA ILE A 34 2.98 -3.91 3.55
C ILE A 34 2.03 -4.39 4.65
N SER A 35 0.73 -4.50 4.36
CA SER A 35 -0.24 -5.04 5.34
C SER A 35 0.20 -6.43 5.84
N PRO A 36 -0.04 -6.80 7.11
CA PRO A 36 0.23 -8.15 7.62
C PRO A 36 -0.41 -9.27 6.79
N PHE A 37 -1.45 -8.97 6.01
CA PHE A 37 -2.14 -9.92 5.13
C PHE A 37 -1.52 -10.05 3.73
N LEU A 38 -0.47 -9.30 3.41
CA LEU A 38 0.34 -9.53 2.20
C LEU A 38 1.50 -10.51 2.46
N ALA A 39 1.94 -10.66 3.72
CA ALA A 39 2.82 -11.76 4.11
C ALA A 39 2.17 -13.15 3.91
N ASP A 40 0.82 -13.19 3.84
CA ASP A 40 0.07 -14.40 3.49
C ASP A 40 0.34 -14.87 2.04
N GLU A 41 0.67 -14.01 1.06
CA GLU A 41 0.85 -14.46 -0.34
C GLU A 41 1.97 -15.52 -0.44
N HIS A 42 3.17 -15.21 0.06
CA HIS A 42 4.30 -16.14 0.08
C HIS A 42 4.12 -17.37 1.00
N TYR A 43 3.21 -17.30 1.97
CA TYR A 43 2.99 -18.39 2.94
C TYR A 43 1.85 -19.34 2.50
N LEU A 44 0.91 -18.86 1.68
CA LEU A 44 -0.37 -19.51 1.40
C LEU A 44 -0.65 -19.85 -0.07
N GLU A 45 0.22 -19.43 -1.00
CA GLU A 45 0.13 -19.73 -2.44
C GLU A 45 -0.25 -21.20 -2.75
N GLU A 46 -1.18 -21.38 -3.69
CA GLU A 46 -1.41 -22.69 -4.31
C GLU A 46 -0.25 -22.96 -5.29
N PRO A 47 0.49 -24.08 -5.17
CA PRO A 47 1.62 -24.36 -6.06
C PRO A 47 1.12 -24.45 -7.51
N ALA A 48 1.93 -24.03 -8.49
CA ALA A 48 1.48 -23.88 -9.89
C ALA A 48 0.91 -25.16 -10.53
N SER A 49 1.26 -26.35 -10.03
CA SER A 49 0.66 -27.64 -10.41
C SER A 49 -0.80 -27.83 -9.95
N ILE A 50 -1.30 -26.97 -9.06
CA ILE A 50 -2.67 -26.93 -8.54
C ILE A 50 -3.43 -25.68 -9.07
N ARG A 51 -2.91 -24.99 -10.11
CA ARG A 51 -3.78 -24.31 -11.10
C ARG A 51 -4.54 -25.33 -11.97
N GLY A 52 -5.18 -26.29 -11.29
CA GLY A 52 -5.88 -27.46 -11.81
C GLY A 52 -7.39 -27.44 -11.59
N SER A 53 -7.92 -26.35 -11.02
CA SER A 53 -9.25 -25.86 -11.35
C SER A 53 -9.22 -24.34 -11.33
N ALA A 54 -9.38 -23.72 -12.49
CA ALA A 54 -10.03 -22.41 -12.52
C ALA A 54 -11.44 -22.56 -11.93
N VAL A 55 -12.13 -21.45 -11.66
CA VAL A 55 -13.60 -21.47 -11.67
C VAL A 55 -13.99 -22.13 -13.00
N SER A 56 -14.80 -23.20 -12.99
CA SER A 56 -15.11 -23.88 -14.26
C SER A 56 -15.73 -22.84 -15.20
N THR A 57 -15.42 -22.93 -16.49
CA THR A 57 -15.95 -21.97 -17.47
C THR A 57 -17.48 -21.95 -17.45
N GLU A 58 -18.10 -23.05 -17.04
CA GLU A 58 -19.51 -23.22 -16.69
C GLU A 58 -19.92 -22.40 -15.45
N ASP A 59 -19.26 -22.55 -14.29
CA ASP A 59 -19.61 -21.81 -13.05
C ASP A 59 -19.39 -20.28 -13.22
N ALA A 60 -18.42 -19.89 -14.05
CA ALA A 60 -18.20 -18.49 -14.44
C ALA A 60 -19.28 -17.96 -15.40
N THR A 61 -19.70 -18.74 -16.40
CA THR A 61 -20.75 -18.33 -17.35
C THR A 61 -22.15 -18.36 -16.72
N ASP A 62 -22.45 -19.32 -15.84
CA ASP A 62 -23.71 -19.38 -15.09
C ASP A 62 -23.84 -18.21 -14.09
N GLN A 63 -22.73 -17.76 -13.49
CA GLN A 63 -22.71 -16.50 -12.73
C GLN A 63 -22.87 -15.26 -13.61
N PHE A 64 -22.26 -15.22 -14.80
CA PHE A 64 -22.44 -14.13 -15.76
C PHE A 64 -23.90 -14.05 -16.27
N GLN A 65 -24.56 -15.20 -16.45
CA GLN A 65 -25.95 -15.29 -16.89
C GLN A 65 -26.97 -15.03 -15.77
N ARG A 66 -26.67 -15.39 -14.51
CA ARG A 66 -27.57 -15.14 -13.35
C ARG A 66 -27.39 -13.75 -12.73
N GLY A 67 -26.22 -13.14 -12.90
CA GLY A 67 -25.84 -11.93 -12.19
C GLY A 67 -25.50 -12.16 -10.70
N TRP A 68 -24.73 -11.23 -10.15
CA TRP A 68 -24.36 -11.13 -8.75
C TRP A 68 -25.59 -10.67 -7.94
N ARG A 69 -26.07 -11.55 -7.06
CA ARG A 69 -27.23 -11.33 -6.19
C ARG A 69 -27.17 -12.25 -4.98
N VAL A 70 -27.80 -11.83 -3.88
CA VAL A 70 -27.95 -12.68 -2.69
C VAL A 70 -29.01 -13.75 -2.93
N ASP A 71 -28.66 -15.01 -2.68
CA ASP A 71 -29.57 -16.16 -2.75
C ASP A 71 -30.20 -16.42 -1.38
N ARG A 72 -31.48 -16.08 -1.26
CA ARG A 72 -32.30 -16.28 -0.04
C ARG A 72 -32.57 -17.74 0.31
N ARG A 73 -32.07 -18.71 -0.47
CA ARG A 73 -32.09 -20.15 -0.18
C ARG A 73 -30.71 -20.72 0.21
N ALA A 74 -29.65 -19.90 0.20
CA ALA A 74 -28.28 -20.37 0.42
C ALA A 74 -27.85 -20.42 1.90
N GLY A 75 -28.54 -19.71 2.80
CA GLY A 75 -28.31 -19.76 4.25
C GLY A 75 -29.33 -20.62 5.01
N ASP A 76 -29.05 -20.85 6.29
CA ASP A 76 -29.90 -21.62 7.21
C ASP A 76 -30.98 -20.75 7.89
N SER A 77 -30.75 -19.44 7.96
CA SER A 77 -31.73 -18.41 8.32
C SER A 77 -31.50 -17.16 7.48
N TRP A 78 -32.46 -16.23 7.47
CA TRP A 78 -32.33 -14.90 6.85
C TRP A 78 -32.62 -13.83 7.90
N MET A 79 -32.16 -12.60 7.66
CA MET A 79 -32.30 -11.45 8.54
C MET A 79 -32.43 -10.19 7.69
N TYR A 80 -33.28 -9.23 8.08
CA TYR A 80 -33.32 -7.92 7.41
C TYR A 80 -32.18 -7.00 7.93
N ALA A 81 -31.89 -5.93 7.19
CA ALA A 81 -30.76 -5.06 7.51
C ALA A 81 -31.04 -4.13 8.70
N ASP A 82 -32.28 -3.68 8.85
CA ASP A 82 -32.81 -3.00 10.04
C ASP A 82 -32.80 -3.94 11.26
N GLU A 83 -33.33 -5.16 11.12
CA GLU A 83 -33.29 -6.21 12.15
C GLU A 83 -31.87 -6.51 12.65
N PHE A 84 -30.89 -6.59 11.74
CA PHE A 84 -29.47 -6.78 12.08
C PHE A 84 -28.88 -5.56 12.82
N ILE A 85 -29.18 -4.35 12.34
CA ILE A 85 -28.71 -3.11 12.97
C ILE A 85 -29.27 -3.03 14.40
N ASP A 86 -30.57 -3.27 14.59
CA ASP A 86 -31.24 -3.25 15.89
C ASP A 86 -30.71 -4.35 16.84
N GLU A 87 -30.46 -5.59 16.36
CA GLU A 87 -29.83 -6.64 17.20
C GLU A 87 -28.43 -6.22 17.68
N THR A 88 -27.64 -5.50 16.86
CA THR A 88 -26.33 -4.96 17.28
C THR A 88 -26.40 -3.64 18.06
N ASN A 89 -27.59 -3.07 18.24
CA ASN A 89 -27.84 -1.87 19.04
C ASN A 89 -28.41 -2.20 20.44
N ASP A 90 -28.92 -3.42 20.65
CA ASP A 90 -29.39 -3.94 21.94
C ASP A 90 -28.28 -3.92 23.00
N GLU A 91 -28.53 -3.35 24.19
CA GLU A 91 -27.57 -3.33 25.31
C GLU A 91 -27.20 -4.74 25.80
N ALA A 92 -28.02 -5.75 25.50
CA ALA A 92 -27.75 -7.16 25.75
C ALA A 92 -26.97 -7.86 24.61
N PHE A 93 -26.49 -7.14 23.59
CA PHE A 93 -25.64 -7.71 22.55
C PHE A 93 -24.19 -7.89 23.04
N ASP A 94 -23.88 -9.09 23.52
CA ASP A 94 -22.56 -9.43 24.05
C ASP A 94 -21.65 -10.13 23.03
N GLY A 95 -20.37 -10.29 23.39
CA GLY A 95 -19.42 -11.00 22.54
C GLY A 95 -19.71 -12.48 22.36
N THR A 96 -20.48 -13.11 23.26
CA THR A 96 -20.96 -14.50 23.08
C THR A 96 -21.98 -14.57 21.95
N ARG A 97 -22.96 -13.67 21.93
CA ARG A 97 -23.93 -13.50 20.82
C ARG A 97 -23.20 -13.18 19.51
N ALA A 98 -22.21 -12.28 19.53
CA ALA A 98 -21.41 -11.95 18.34
C ALA A 98 -20.68 -13.17 17.74
N LEU A 99 -20.08 -14.03 18.58
CA LEU A 99 -19.39 -15.24 18.12
C LEU A 99 -20.35 -16.34 17.63
N ASP A 100 -21.56 -16.45 18.16
CA ASP A 100 -22.58 -17.37 17.61
C ASP A 100 -23.18 -16.83 16.30
N LEU A 101 -23.44 -15.53 16.21
CA LEU A 101 -23.99 -14.88 15.02
C LEU A 101 -23.06 -15.04 13.80
N LEU A 102 -21.74 -14.90 13.98
CA LEU A 102 -20.73 -15.19 12.95
C LEU A 102 -20.61 -16.69 12.60
N GLN A 103 -20.99 -17.58 13.52
CA GLN A 103 -21.04 -19.03 13.29
C GLN A 103 -22.40 -19.55 12.83
N ARG A 104 -23.35 -18.65 12.55
CA ARG A 104 -24.62 -18.95 11.88
C ARG A 104 -24.55 -18.51 10.43
N ARG A 105 -25.04 -19.36 9.52
CA ARG A 105 -25.05 -19.09 8.07
C ARG A 105 -26.28 -18.28 7.70
N VAL A 106 -26.29 -17.01 8.12
CA VAL A 106 -27.38 -16.06 7.87
C VAL A 106 -27.33 -15.58 6.41
N VAL A 107 -28.48 -15.22 5.85
CA VAL A 107 -28.60 -14.42 4.62
C VAL A 107 -28.95 -12.98 4.97
N LEU A 108 -28.14 -12.02 4.51
CA LEU A 108 -28.38 -10.58 4.67
C LEU A 108 -28.35 -9.89 3.30
N ASP A 109 -29.45 -9.20 2.98
CA ASP A 109 -29.72 -8.60 1.66
C ASP A 109 -30.10 -7.11 1.85
N TYR A 110 -29.11 -6.29 2.25
CA TYR A 110 -29.34 -4.86 2.51
C TYR A 110 -29.69 -4.06 1.26
N GLY A 111 -29.39 -4.61 0.07
CA GLY A 111 -29.80 -4.05 -1.22
C GLY A 111 -31.20 -4.46 -1.70
N SER A 112 -31.96 -5.20 -0.89
CA SER A 112 -33.36 -5.54 -1.13
C SER A 112 -34.22 -4.28 -1.36
N LYS A 113 -35.22 -4.37 -2.23
CA LYS A 113 -36.23 -3.30 -2.36
C LYS A 113 -37.03 -3.06 -1.06
N LYS A 114 -37.04 -4.03 -0.13
CA LYS A 114 -37.70 -3.90 1.19
C LYS A 114 -36.96 -2.94 2.12
N THR A 115 -35.63 -2.94 2.10
CA THR A 115 -34.76 -2.08 2.92
C THR A 115 -34.56 -0.69 2.29
N GLY A 116 -35.53 -0.23 1.48
CA GLY A 116 -35.49 1.06 0.79
C GLY A 116 -34.52 1.16 -0.39
N SER A 117 -33.69 0.15 -0.66
CA SER A 117 -32.67 0.21 -1.71
C SER A 117 -33.28 0.16 -3.12
N LYS A 118 -32.87 1.10 -3.98
CA LYS A 118 -33.39 1.29 -5.35
C LYS A 118 -32.22 1.55 -6.32
N PRO A 119 -32.33 1.21 -7.61
CA PRO A 119 -31.49 1.83 -8.64
C PRO A 119 -31.54 3.35 -8.49
N ALA A 120 -30.43 4.03 -8.81
CA ALA A 120 -30.46 5.48 -8.97
C ALA A 120 -31.24 5.83 -10.26
N SER A 121 -32.00 6.92 -10.26
CA SER A 121 -32.82 7.36 -11.40
C SER A 121 -32.26 8.63 -12.03
N GLU A 122 -32.64 8.92 -13.27
CA GLU A 122 -32.35 10.23 -13.91
C GLU A 122 -33.13 11.37 -13.23
N ASP A 123 -34.31 11.06 -12.68
CA ASP A 123 -35.15 12.00 -11.91
C ASP A 123 -34.56 12.36 -10.54
N ASP A 124 -33.57 11.61 -10.04
CA ASP A 124 -32.91 11.93 -8.77
C ASP A 124 -32.01 13.17 -8.94
N ASP A 125 -31.90 13.96 -7.87
CA ASP A 125 -31.06 15.15 -7.88
C ASP A 125 -29.61 14.77 -7.58
N TYR A 126 -28.69 15.15 -8.47
CA TYR A 126 -27.25 14.90 -8.34
C TYR A 126 -26.50 16.22 -8.29
N TYR A 127 -25.49 16.29 -7.42
CA TYR A 127 -24.65 17.47 -7.23
C TYR A 127 -23.18 17.00 -7.29
N PRO A 128 -22.51 17.09 -8.46
CA PRO A 128 -21.11 16.73 -8.58
C PRO A 128 -20.20 17.85 -8.07
N VAL A 129 -19.21 17.51 -7.25
CA VAL A 129 -18.10 18.41 -6.85
C VAL A 129 -16.80 17.91 -7.48
N PHE A 130 -16.09 18.78 -8.18
CA PHE A 130 -14.92 18.43 -8.99
C PHE A 130 -13.62 18.74 -8.28
N ARG A 131 -12.64 17.84 -8.35
CA ARG A 131 -11.30 18.04 -7.79
C ARG A 131 -10.22 17.46 -8.70
N LEU A 132 -9.01 18.01 -8.61
CA LEU A 132 -7.80 17.40 -9.15
C LEU A 132 -7.12 16.59 -8.03
N ASP A 133 -7.04 15.27 -8.17
CA ASP A 133 -6.54 14.37 -7.11
C ASP A 133 -5.16 13.76 -7.40
N PHE A 134 -4.65 13.93 -8.62
CA PHE A 134 -3.37 13.40 -9.05
C PHE A 134 -2.81 14.23 -10.21
N VAL A 135 -1.51 14.48 -10.20
CA VAL A 135 -0.74 15.06 -11.32
C VAL A 135 0.60 14.33 -11.42
N SER A 136 1.07 14.03 -12.63
CA SER A 136 2.41 13.50 -12.87
C SER A 136 3.02 14.03 -14.15
N ILE A 137 4.30 14.36 -14.05
CA ILE A 137 5.16 14.88 -15.10
C ILE A 137 6.26 13.86 -15.38
N VAL A 138 6.27 13.29 -16.60
CA VAL A 138 7.23 12.28 -17.04
C VAL A 138 8.23 12.92 -17.99
N GLY A 139 9.43 13.26 -17.51
CA GLY A 139 10.48 13.90 -18.31
C GLY A 139 10.95 13.10 -19.53
N LEU A 140 11.52 13.79 -20.51
CA LEU A 140 12.32 13.17 -21.55
C LEU A 140 13.73 12.84 -21.01
N PRO A 141 14.34 11.71 -21.41
CA PRO A 141 15.70 11.38 -20.98
C PRO A 141 16.73 12.42 -21.42
N ARG A 142 17.68 12.72 -20.52
CA ARG A 142 18.73 13.76 -20.70
C ARG A 142 18.17 15.17 -20.97
N ARG A 143 17.09 15.55 -20.28
CA ARG A 143 16.52 16.90 -20.27
C ARG A 143 16.10 17.34 -18.85
N PRO A 144 16.38 18.59 -18.43
CA PRO A 144 15.75 19.18 -17.24
C PRO A 144 14.28 19.46 -17.54
N ILE A 145 13.36 19.15 -16.62
CA ILE A 145 11.91 19.34 -16.84
C ILE A 145 11.38 20.67 -16.29
N CYS A 146 12.12 21.33 -15.40
CA CYS A 146 11.79 22.66 -14.91
C CYS A 146 12.35 23.78 -15.81
N ARG A 147 11.84 25.00 -15.65
CA ARG A 147 12.38 26.23 -16.23
C ARG A 147 12.63 27.27 -15.11
N PRO A 148 13.53 28.26 -15.27
CA PRO A 148 13.69 29.34 -14.29
C PRO A 148 12.38 30.11 -14.11
N SER A 149 12.06 30.53 -12.89
CA SER A 149 10.74 31.04 -12.56
C SER A 149 10.79 32.10 -11.45
N HIS A 150 10.03 33.18 -11.60
CA HIS A 150 9.86 34.21 -10.56
C HIS A 150 8.94 33.77 -9.40
N PHE A 151 8.59 32.49 -9.33
CA PHE A 151 7.69 31.92 -8.34
C PHE A 151 8.50 31.38 -7.15
N PHE A 152 8.19 31.87 -5.94
CA PHE A 152 8.91 31.55 -4.70
C PHE A 152 8.54 30.17 -4.12
N ASP A 153 8.84 29.11 -4.88
CA ASP A 153 8.75 27.71 -4.44
C ASP A 153 10.11 27.23 -3.90
N ASN A 154 10.07 26.23 -3.02
CA ASN A 154 11.22 25.64 -2.35
C ASN A 154 11.19 24.12 -2.50
N ILE A 155 12.36 23.52 -2.75
CA ILE A 155 12.53 22.09 -2.94
C ILE A 155 13.41 21.54 -1.82
N THR A 156 12.88 20.57 -1.07
CA THR A 156 13.61 19.90 0.02
C THR A 156 14.25 18.63 -0.52
N ILE A 157 15.57 18.67 -0.70
CA ILE A 157 16.41 17.53 -1.11
C ILE A 157 16.71 16.66 0.11
N SER A 158 16.62 15.34 -0.04
CA SER A 158 17.03 14.38 0.99
C SER A 158 17.34 13.00 0.41
N PHE A 159 18.32 12.31 0.99
CA PHE A 159 18.60 10.91 0.70
C PHE A 159 17.98 9.93 1.71
N CYS A 160 17.18 10.41 2.68
CA CYS A 160 16.46 9.56 3.63
C CYS A 160 15.58 8.52 2.91
N HIS A 161 14.74 9.00 1.99
CA HIS A 161 13.74 8.19 1.31
C HIS A 161 14.18 7.69 -0.08
N TRP A 162 15.49 7.61 -0.36
CA TRP A 162 16.04 7.31 -1.68
C TRP A 162 15.46 6.05 -2.34
N SER A 163 15.15 5.04 -1.52
CA SER A 163 14.62 3.72 -1.90
C SER A 163 13.10 3.65 -1.97
N ALA A 164 12.39 4.77 -1.77
CA ALA A 164 10.93 4.80 -1.80
C ALA A 164 10.40 4.25 -3.14
N PRO A 165 9.37 3.39 -3.13
CA PRO A 165 8.85 2.79 -4.35
C PRO A 165 8.17 3.86 -5.21
N TYR A 166 8.48 3.88 -6.50
CA TYR A 166 7.82 4.75 -7.47
C TYR A 166 6.36 4.28 -7.64
N SER A 167 5.47 4.97 -6.95
CA SER A 167 4.11 4.52 -6.65
C SER A 167 3.03 5.07 -7.58
N ALA A 168 3.43 5.73 -8.67
CA ALA A 168 2.56 6.40 -9.63
C ALA A 168 1.85 5.39 -10.57
N LYS A 169 0.97 4.55 -9.98
CA LYS A 169 0.27 3.38 -10.56
C LYS A 169 -0.54 3.63 -11.84
N HIS A 170 -0.73 4.90 -12.22
CA HIS A 170 -1.62 5.32 -13.29
C HIS A 170 -0.93 6.16 -14.37
N VAL A 171 0.40 6.30 -14.28
CA VAL A 171 1.21 7.09 -15.22
C VAL A 171 1.34 6.38 -16.57
N GLN A 172 0.95 7.07 -17.64
CA GLN A 172 1.26 6.67 -19.00
C GLN A 172 2.65 7.15 -19.45
N GLY A 173 3.21 6.51 -20.47
CA GLY A 173 4.54 6.82 -21.02
C GLY A 173 5.69 5.94 -20.50
N ILE A 174 5.52 5.28 -19.35
CA ILE A 174 6.51 4.33 -18.81
C ILE A 174 6.29 2.96 -19.44
N GLY A 175 6.81 2.78 -20.67
CA GLY A 175 6.68 1.54 -21.46
C GLY A 175 7.62 0.39 -21.07
N PHE A 176 8.22 0.41 -19.87
CA PHE A 176 9.27 -0.51 -19.45
C PHE A 176 9.15 -0.89 -17.96
N ASP A 177 9.74 -2.03 -17.59
CA ASP A 177 9.84 -2.48 -16.19
C ASP A 177 10.63 -1.46 -15.35
N LEU A 178 10.06 -0.99 -14.24
CA LEU A 178 10.68 -0.02 -13.33
C LEU A 178 11.63 -0.66 -12.30
N SER A 179 11.74 -1.99 -12.25
CA SER A 179 12.59 -2.70 -11.29
C SER A 179 14.05 -2.26 -11.38
N GLY A 180 14.66 -1.86 -10.26
CA GLY A 180 16.07 -1.51 -10.20
C GLY A 180 16.48 -0.19 -10.87
N ARG A 181 15.60 0.81 -10.96
CA ARG A 181 15.76 2.00 -11.84
C ARG A 181 15.42 3.36 -11.24
N THR A 182 14.81 3.45 -10.06
CA THR A 182 14.30 4.72 -9.50
C THR A 182 15.12 5.20 -8.31
N PHE A 183 15.21 6.51 -8.12
CA PHE A 183 15.84 7.15 -6.97
C PHE A 183 15.00 8.37 -6.56
N ARG A 184 14.40 8.38 -5.37
CA ARG A 184 13.73 9.57 -4.83
C ARG A 184 14.79 10.55 -4.35
N ILE A 185 14.69 11.81 -4.74
CA ILE A 185 15.72 12.83 -4.48
C ILE A 185 15.19 14.01 -3.67
N ALA A 186 13.93 14.40 -3.85
CA ALA A 186 13.37 15.58 -3.20
C ALA A 186 11.84 15.51 -3.02
N THR A 187 11.32 16.48 -2.28
CA THR A 187 9.90 16.82 -2.18
C THR A 187 9.75 18.33 -2.42
N GLY A 188 8.78 18.77 -3.22
CA GLY A 188 8.49 20.21 -3.40
C GLY A 188 7.56 20.75 -2.31
N ALA A 189 7.49 22.07 -2.14
CA ALA A 189 6.58 22.68 -1.15
C ALA A 189 5.10 22.38 -1.46
N THR A 190 4.77 22.17 -2.74
CA THR A 190 3.46 21.67 -3.20
C THR A 190 3.35 20.13 -3.14
N ARG A 191 3.99 19.48 -2.14
CA ARG A 191 3.95 18.04 -1.79
C ARG A 191 4.50 17.06 -2.85
N GLU A 192 4.81 17.51 -4.06
CA GLU A 192 5.24 16.63 -5.18
C GLU A 192 6.48 15.80 -4.81
N ALA A 193 6.46 14.51 -5.10
CA ALA A 193 7.61 13.63 -4.94
C ALA A 193 8.47 13.62 -6.22
N TRP A 194 9.75 13.98 -6.07
CA TRP A 194 10.70 14.07 -7.18
C TRP A 194 11.60 12.85 -7.26
N PHE A 195 11.70 12.28 -8.46
CA PHE A 195 12.48 11.08 -8.76
C PHE A 195 13.41 11.28 -9.96
N ILE A 196 14.58 10.65 -9.90
CA ILE A 196 15.38 10.32 -11.08
C ILE A 196 15.01 8.89 -11.50
N VAL A 197 14.69 8.70 -12.77
CA VAL A 197 14.27 7.40 -13.33
C VAL A 197 15.17 7.03 -14.52
N MET A 198 15.68 5.79 -14.51
CA MET A 198 16.60 5.27 -15.53
C MET A 198 15.84 4.62 -16.70
N HIS A 199 15.58 5.41 -17.75
CA HIS A 199 14.93 4.98 -18.99
C HIS A 199 15.88 4.11 -19.83
N PRO A 200 15.43 2.99 -20.40
CA PRO A 200 16.26 2.15 -21.26
C PRO A 200 16.49 2.83 -22.62
N SER A 201 17.75 2.84 -23.06
CA SER A 201 18.14 3.21 -24.42
C SER A 201 17.60 2.20 -25.43
N GLN A 202 17.47 2.62 -26.70
CA GLN A 202 16.88 1.79 -27.76
C GLN A 202 17.58 0.43 -27.97
N ARG A 203 18.86 0.28 -27.56
CA ARG A 203 19.58 -1.00 -27.56
C ARG A 203 19.00 -1.98 -26.52
N ALA A 204 18.90 -1.56 -25.26
CA ALA A 204 18.33 -2.35 -24.17
C ALA A 204 16.83 -2.66 -24.38
N ALA A 205 16.09 -1.72 -24.97
CA ALA A 205 14.65 -1.90 -25.25
C ALA A 205 14.33 -3.11 -26.15
N GLY A 206 15.27 -3.55 -27.00
CA GLY A 206 15.07 -4.69 -27.91
C GLY A 206 15.09 -6.07 -27.23
N ALA A 207 15.71 -6.20 -26.05
CA ALA A 207 15.83 -7.47 -25.34
C ALA A 207 14.56 -7.85 -24.56
N ASN A 208 13.89 -6.86 -23.95
CA ASN A 208 12.76 -7.07 -23.06
C ASN A 208 11.42 -6.96 -23.80
N LYS A 209 10.94 -8.08 -24.37
CA LYS A 209 9.52 -8.19 -24.78
C LYS A 209 8.62 -7.98 -23.55
N PRO A 210 7.58 -7.12 -23.62
CA PRO A 210 6.66 -6.90 -22.50
C PRO A 210 5.77 -8.12 -22.29
N ARG A 211 6.23 -9.06 -21.45
CA ARG A 211 5.35 -10.06 -20.83
C ARG A 211 4.44 -9.33 -19.85
N ARG A 212 3.15 -9.24 -20.16
CA ARG A 212 2.10 -8.84 -19.20
C ARG A 212 2.06 -9.80 -18.00
N ARG A 213 2.91 -9.54 -17.00
CA ARG A 213 2.64 -9.89 -15.60
C ARG A 213 1.90 -8.71 -14.99
N HIS A 214 0.66 -8.92 -14.56
CA HIS A 214 -0.09 -7.96 -13.73
C HIS A 214 0.23 -8.14 -12.23
N ASP A 215 1.30 -8.88 -11.91
CA ASP A 215 1.73 -9.14 -10.54
C ASP A 215 2.48 -7.92 -9.99
N SER A 216 1.76 -7.05 -9.29
CA SER A 216 2.25 -5.76 -8.79
C SER A 216 3.19 -5.89 -7.57
N THR A 217 4.34 -6.54 -7.73
CA THR A 217 5.41 -6.58 -6.72
C THR A 217 6.13 -5.23 -6.65
N HIS A 218 5.47 -4.24 -6.04
CA HIS A 218 5.94 -2.84 -5.94
C HIS A 218 7.24 -2.63 -5.12
N THR A 219 7.84 -3.69 -4.57
CA THR A 219 8.88 -3.64 -3.53
C THR A 219 10.31 -3.41 -4.03
N ARG A 220 10.56 -3.30 -5.35
CA ARG A 220 11.93 -3.13 -5.90
C ARG A 220 12.08 -2.18 -7.11
N THR A 221 11.34 -1.08 -7.17
CA THR A 221 11.59 -0.06 -8.22
C THR A 221 12.92 0.66 -8.02
N ALA A 222 13.33 0.84 -6.76
CA ALA A 222 14.56 1.55 -6.40
C ALA A 222 15.82 0.92 -7.03
N LEU A 223 16.82 1.76 -7.32
CA LEU A 223 18.18 1.30 -7.65
C LEU A 223 18.70 0.31 -6.60
N VAL A 224 19.58 -0.61 -6.98
CA VAL A 224 20.35 -1.38 -6.00
C VAL A 224 21.27 -0.43 -5.21
N GLN A 225 21.54 -0.74 -3.94
CA GLN A 225 22.22 0.18 -3.01
C GLN A 225 23.56 0.70 -3.56
N GLY A 226 24.35 -0.14 -4.23
CA GLY A 226 25.60 0.29 -4.87
C GLY A 226 25.40 1.35 -5.96
N ARG A 227 24.44 1.14 -6.88
CA ARG A 227 24.09 2.13 -7.90
C ARG A 227 23.51 3.42 -7.31
N ALA A 228 22.77 3.32 -6.21
CA ALA A 228 22.33 4.49 -5.46
C ALA A 228 23.48 5.26 -4.80
N LEU A 229 24.54 4.58 -4.33
CA LEU A 229 25.74 5.22 -3.79
C LEU A 229 26.46 6.02 -4.90
N MET A 230 26.72 5.40 -6.06
CA MET A 230 27.25 6.08 -7.25
C MET A 230 26.45 7.34 -7.61
N LEU A 231 25.12 7.22 -7.73
CA LEU A 231 24.25 8.34 -8.09
C LEU A 231 24.24 9.44 -7.02
N SER A 232 24.20 9.08 -5.73
CA SER A 232 24.26 10.05 -4.63
C SER A 232 25.60 10.76 -4.52
N SER A 233 26.71 10.12 -4.91
CA SER A 233 28.01 10.79 -5.01
C SER A 233 27.99 11.83 -6.14
N TYR A 234 27.50 11.44 -7.33
CA TYR A 234 27.39 12.38 -8.45
C TYR A 234 26.47 13.57 -8.16
N ILE A 235 25.36 13.35 -7.46
CA ILE A 235 24.50 14.43 -6.96
C ILE A 235 25.28 15.37 -6.02
N LYS A 236 26.05 14.83 -5.07
CA LYS A 236 26.87 15.65 -4.16
C LYS A 236 27.94 16.44 -4.90
N ASP A 237 28.66 15.84 -5.85
CA ASP A 237 29.68 16.52 -6.65
C ASP A 237 29.13 17.79 -7.33
N ILE A 238 27.90 17.73 -7.85
CA ILE A 238 27.20 18.88 -8.48
C ILE A 238 26.96 20.03 -7.49
N PHE A 239 26.74 19.76 -6.21
CA PHE A 239 26.56 20.78 -5.15
C PHE A 239 27.88 21.28 -4.54
N LEU A 240 29.01 20.71 -4.94
CA LEU A 240 30.34 21.08 -4.45
C LEU A 240 31.13 21.95 -5.47
N GLU A 241 30.54 22.21 -6.63
CA GLU A 241 31.12 23.01 -7.71
C GLU A 241 30.11 24.05 -8.25
N GLY A 242 30.62 25.08 -8.93
CA GLY A 242 29.80 26.04 -9.69
C GLY A 242 28.79 26.85 -8.86
N GLU A 243 27.60 27.07 -9.43
CA GLU A 243 26.54 27.94 -8.89
C GLU A 243 25.76 27.36 -7.69
N LEU A 244 26.01 26.09 -7.36
CA LEU A 244 25.36 25.37 -6.25
C LEU A 244 26.28 25.20 -5.02
N LEU A 245 27.53 25.63 -5.13
CA LEU A 245 28.48 25.64 -4.02
C LEU A 245 27.96 26.51 -2.87
N GLY A 246 27.63 25.86 -1.75
CA GLY A 246 27.10 26.51 -0.54
C GLY A 246 25.61 26.25 -0.28
N GLU A 247 24.88 25.62 -1.20
CA GLU A 247 23.45 25.27 -1.04
C GLU A 247 23.20 24.05 -0.11
N GLY A 248 24.04 23.85 0.91
CA GLY A 248 23.82 22.94 2.05
C GLY A 248 23.92 21.42 1.83
N VAL A 249 23.93 20.91 0.60
CA VAL A 249 24.14 19.48 0.32
C VAL A 249 25.62 19.13 0.48
N GLU A 250 25.97 18.34 1.50
CA GLU A 250 27.36 18.15 1.95
C GLU A 250 27.95 16.75 1.64
N PRO A 251 29.30 16.62 1.55
CA PRO A 251 29.95 15.34 1.24
C PRO A 251 29.60 14.21 2.21
N ARG A 252 29.35 14.57 3.49
CA ARG A 252 29.01 13.64 4.59
C ARG A 252 27.64 12.96 4.46
N TRP A 253 26.73 13.50 3.64
CA TRP A 253 25.38 12.95 3.49
C TRP A 253 25.41 11.49 3.02
N ALA A 254 24.62 10.65 3.67
CA ALA A 254 24.52 9.21 3.40
C ALA A 254 23.12 8.79 2.89
N LEU A 255 23.05 7.68 2.16
CA LEU A 255 21.78 7.04 1.80
C LEU A 255 21.06 6.56 3.06
N GLY A 256 19.78 6.94 3.22
CA GLY A 256 19.01 6.64 4.43
C GLY A 256 19.37 7.52 5.64
N GLY A 257 20.28 8.48 5.48
CA GLY A 257 20.57 9.50 6.49
C GLY A 257 19.38 10.44 6.69
N LYS A 258 19.29 11.05 7.89
CA LYS A 258 18.21 11.99 8.25
C LYS A 258 18.44 13.40 7.67
N GLU A 259 19.51 13.62 6.92
CA GLU A 259 19.85 14.91 6.34
C GLU A 259 18.83 15.37 5.28
N THR A 260 18.46 16.65 5.38
CA THR A 260 17.52 17.35 4.51
C THR A 260 18.04 18.77 4.26
N GLN A 261 17.85 19.30 3.05
CA GLN A 261 18.19 20.70 2.74
C GLN A 261 17.13 21.29 1.83
N MET A 262 16.58 22.42 2.24
CA MET A 262 15.68 23.23 1.42
C MET A 262 16.50 24.16 0.52
N ILE A 263 16.23 24.14 -0.78
CA ILE A 263 16.82 25.07 -1.76
C ILE A 263 15.72 25.80 -2.54
N ALA A 264 16.02 27.00 -3.02
CA ALA A 264 15.10 27.78 -3.86
C ALA A 264 14.84 27.08 -5.21
N PHE A 265 13.66 27.27 -5.79
CA PHE A 265 13.29 26.61 -7.05
C PHE A 265 14.24 26.88 -8.22
N ASP A 266 14.77 28.11 -8.38
CA ASP A 266 15.77 28.39 -9.41
C ASP A 266 17.07 27.57 -9.22
N LYS A 267 17.47 27.29 -7.98
CA LYS A 267 18.62 26.41 -7.68
C LYS A 267 18.31 24.95 -8.01
N TRP A 268 17.06 24.52 -7.86
CA TRP A 268 16.60 23.22 -8.37
C TRP A 268 16.65 23.14 -9.90
N VAL A 269 16.33 24.23 -10.62
CA VAL A 269 16.48 24.31 -12.09
C VAL A 269 17.95 24.22 -12.51
N THR A 270 18.84 24.98 -11.85
CA THR A 270 20.29 24.89 -12.07
C THR A 270 20.81 23.47 -11.80
N PHE A 271 20.37 22.82 -10.71
CA PHE A 271 20.71 21.43 -10.42
C PHE A 271 20.26 20.47 -11.53
N GLN A 272 18.99 20.53 -11.98
CA GLN A 272 18.53 19.65 -13.06
C GLN A 272 19.33 19.85 -14.36
N THR A 273 19.79 21.08 -14.62
CA THR A 273 20.59 21.41 -15.81
C THR A 273 22.00 20.83 -15.70
N LEU A 274 22.72 21.14 -14.62
CA LEU A 274 24.08 20.64 -14.36
C LEU A 274 24.13 19.09 -14.27
N PHE A 275 23.09 18.47 -13.71
CA PHE A 275 22.94 17.01 -13.67
C PHE A 275 22.80 16.39 -15.07
N MET A 276 22.11 17.05 -16.00
CA MET A 276 21.92 16.52 -17.35
C MET A 276 23.11 16.80 -18.27
N ASP A 277 23.74 17.97 -18.14
CA ASP A 277 24.94 18.34 -18.91
C ASP A 277 26.19 17.56 -18.46
N GLY A 278 26.36 17.36 -17.15
CA GLY A 278 27.47 16.59 -16.60
C GLY A 278 27.36 15.07 -16.80
N TRP A 279 26.20 14.55 -17.23
CA TRP A 279 25.93 13.10 -17.30
C TRP A 279 26.92 12.35 -18.20
N THR A 280 27.41 12.95 -19.29
CA THR A 280 28.42 12.29 -20.13
C THR A 280 29.77 12.16 -19.42
N GLY A 281 30.15 13.15 -18.62
CA GLY A 281 31.36 13.10 -17.78
C GLY A 281 31.23 12.07 -16.65
N PHE A 282 30.03 11.91 -16.07
CA PHE A 282 29.74 10.81 -15.15
C PHE A 282 29.91 9.45 -15.83
N LEU A 283 29.33 9.26 -17.03
CA LEU A 283 29.50 8.02 -17.80
C LEU A 283 30.98 7.74 -18.13
N GLU A 284 31.77 8.74 -18.52
CA GLU A 284 33.19 8.56 -18.81
C GLU A 284 34.01 8.15 -17.57
N ARG A 285 33.67 8.66 -16.38
CA ARG A 285 34.31 8.27 -15.11
C ARG A 285 33.97 6.84 -14.68
N PHE A 286 32.71 6.41 -14.83
CA PHE A 286 32.23 5.14 -14.25
C PHE A 286 32.08 3.97 -15.24
N SER A 287 31.98 4.21 -16.56
CA SER A 287 31.88 3.10 -17.55
C SER A 287 33.13 2.22 -17.62
N ALA A 288 34.25 2.69 -17.06
CA ALA A 288 35.49 1.91 -16.92
C ALA A 288 35.35 0.74 -15.91
N GLN A 289 34.30 0.72 -15.09
CA GLN A 289 34.08 -0.28 -14.02
C GLN A 289 33.19 -1.46 -14.44
N GLY A 290 32.80 -1.56 -15.72
CA GLY A 290 32.13 -2.76 -16.27
C GLY A 290 30.60 -2.83 -16.11
N ASP A 291 29.99 -2.05 -15.22
CA ASP A 291 28.52 -2.02 -15.08
C ASP A 291 27.84 -1.41 -16.33
N THR A 292 27.35 -2.28 -17.22
CA THR A 292 26.70 -1.89 -18.48
C THR A 292 25.44 -1.04 -18.28
N PHE A 293 24.80 -1.13 -17.10
CA PHE A 293 23.55 -0.46 -16.78
C PHE A 293 23.58 1.03 -17.10
N TRP A 294 24.64 1.75 -16.71
CA TRP A 294 24.72 3.19 -16.93
C TRP A 294 24.80 3.58 -18.41
N THR A 295 25.39 2.74 -19.25
CA THR A 295 25.47 2.97 -20.70
C THR A 295 24.20 2.56 -21.45
N ASP A 296 23.49 1.56 -20.94
CA ASP A 296 22.20 1.10 -21.50
C ASP A 296 21.02 1.97 -21.06
N HIS A 297 21.19 2.88 -20.10
CA HIS A 297 20.12 3.72 -19.55
C HIS A 297 20.43 5.22 -19.62
N GLN A 298 19.38 6.04 -19.57
CA GLN A 298 19.46 7.50 -19.57
C GLN A 298 18.54 8.04 -18.47
N PRO A 299 18.99 9.00 -17.64
CA PRO A 299 18.18 9.56 -16.58
C PRO A 299 17.12 10.51 -17.15
N ALA A 300 15.93 10.48 -16.55
CA ALA A 300 14.90 11.51 -16.69
C ALA A 300 14.44 11.95 -15.30
N PHE A 301 14.13 13.23 -15.14
CA PHE A 301 13.40 13.71 -13.96
C PHE A 301 11.91 13.39 -14.10
N HIS A 302 11.32 12.85 -13.05
CA HIS A 302 9.89 12.64 -12.90
C HIS A 302 9.41 13.37 -11.65
N ALA A 303 8.25 14.00 -11.74
CA ALA A 303 7.51 14.52 -10.58
C ALA A 303 6.12 13.89 -10.54
N TYR A 304 5.58 13.66 -9.34
CA TYR A 304 4.16 13.40 -9.18
C TYR A 304 3.64 13.84 -7.81
N ASP A 305 2.39 14.25 -7.79
CA ASP A 305 1.59 14.54 -6.61
C ASP A 305 0.31 13.67 -6.65
N TYR A 306 -0.16 13.27 -5.48
CA TYR A 306 -1.32 12.39 -5.30
C TYR A 306 -2.02 12.70 -3.97
N GLY A 307 -3.32 12.95 -4.03
CA GLY A 307 -4.18 13.17 -2.86
C GLY A 307 -4.44 14.63 -2.50
N ALA A 308 -3.86 15.60 -3.23
CA ALA A 308 -4.02 17.03 -2.94
C ALA A 308 -5.46 17.56 -3.05
N ASN A 309 -6.37 16.82 -3.72
CA ASN A 309 -7.81 17.12 -3.73
C ASN A 309 -8.18 18.57 -4.10
N ILE A 310 -7.40 19.22 -4.96
CA ILE A 310 -7.55 20.65 -5.33
C ILE A 310 -8.94 20.89 -5.90
N ASN A 311 -9.75 21.72 -5.26
CA ASN A 311 -11.13 22.01 -5.68
C ASN A 311 -11.16 22.70 -7.05
N ILE A 312 -12.09 22.30 -7.93
CA ILE A 312 -12.32 22.93 -9.23
C ILE A 312 -13.74 23.48 -9.22
N GLU A 313 -13.85 24.80 -9.07
CA GLU A 313 -15.13 25.51 -9.10
C GLU A 313 -15.76 25.45 -10.49
N VAL A 314 -17.08 25.21 -10.53
CA VAL A 314 -17.89 25.26 -11.75
C VAL A 314 -18.35 26.69 -11.98
N ASN A 315 -17.80 27.36 -13.00
CA ASN A 315 -18.25 28.68 -13.42
C ASN A 315 -19.42 28.58 -14.43
N GLU A 316 -20.02 29.72 -14.78
CA GLU A 316 -21.13 29.76 -15.76
C GLU A 316 -20.72 29.23 -17.15
N GLY A 317 -19.45 29.35 -17.53
CA GLY A 317 -18.93 28.80 -18.78
C GLY A 317 -19.00 27.27 -18.82
N ILE A 318 -18.48 26.59 -17.78
CA ILE A 318 -18.55 25.13 -17.64
C ILE A 318 -20.01 24.66 -17.49
N ALA A 319 -20.82 25.38 -16.71
CA ALA A 319 -22.23 25.04 -16.52
C ALA A 319 -23.05 25.11 -17.82
N ASN A 320 -22.76 26.08 -18.69
CA ASN A 320 -23.45 26.25 -19.96
C ASN A 320 -22.82 25.48 -21.14
N LEU A 321 -21.56 25.04 -21.04
CA LEU A 321 -20.76 24.37 -22.08
C LEU A 321 -21.54 23.36 -22.94
N GLU A 322 -21.48 23.53 -24.26
CA GLU A 322 -22.12 22.63 -25.23
C GLU A 322 -21.35 21.31 -25.40
N GLU A 323 -21.99 20.33 -26.04
CA GLU A 323 -21.45 18.99 -26.24
C GLU A 323 -20.31 19.04 -27.25
N GLU A 324 -19.19 18.37 -26.97
CA GLU A 324 -18.13 18.30 -27.96
C GLU A 324 -18.59 17.44 -29.16
N THR A 325 -18.49 17.99 -30.37
CA THR A 325 -18.86 17.31 -31.62
C THR A 325 -17.65 17.17 -32.53
N VAL A 326 -17.65 16.14 -33.40
CA VAL A 326 -16.50 15.82 -34.27
C VAL A 326 -16.25 16.95 -35.27
N ILE A 327 -15.07 17.55 -35.21
CA ILE A 327 -14.64 18.63 -36.12
C ILE A 327 -14.45 18.05 -37.53
N ARG A 328 -15.38 18.37 -38.44
CA ARG A 328 -15.32 17.93 -39.83
C ARG A 328 -14.43 18.87 -40.68
N PRO A 329 -13.55 18.36 -41.56
CA PRO A 329 -12.78 19.19 -42.47
C PRO A 329 -13.66 19.96 -43.46
N ALA A 330 -13.63 21.29 -43.40
CA ALA A 330 -14.41 22.16 -44.28
C ALA A 330 -13.75 22.35 -45.67
N TYR A 331 -13.77 21.30 -46.50
CA TYR A 331 -13.42 21.37 -47.94
C TYR A 331 -14.05 20.20 -48.71
N VAL A 332 -15.28 20.36 -49.23
CA VAL A 332 -15.60 20.46 -50.67
C VAL A 332 -17.01 21.07 -50.76
N ASP A 333 -17.10 22.39 -50.72
CA ASP A 333 -18.26 23.14 -51.23
C ASP A 333 -17.73 24.52 -51.63
N GLY A 334 -17.65 24.78 -52.94
CA GLY A 334 -16.78 25.85 -53.46
C GLY A 334 -16.18 25.60 -54.84
N LEU A 335 -16.98 25.05 -55.76
CA LEU A 335 -16.79 25.21 -57.20
C LEU A 335 -18.15 25.53 -57.80
N ASP A 336 -18.38 26.82 -58.07
CA ASP A 336 -19.42 27.25 -58.99
C ASP A 336 -19.05 26.78 -60.41
N ASP A 337 -19.98 26.11 -61.09
CA ASP A 337 -20.04 26.02 -62.55
C ASP A 337 -21.51 26.24 -62.94
N GLU A 338 -21.81 27.34 -63.64
CA GLU A 338 -23.13 27.60 -64.22
C GLU A 338 -23.32 26.79 -65.51
N SER A 339 -24.57 26.75 -66.03
CA SER A 339 -25.01 26.14 -67.31
C SER A 339 -25.06 24.59 -67.37
N ASP A 340 -26.07 23.93 -67.95
CA ASP A 340 -27.35 24.41 -68.52
C ASP A 340 -28.47 23.35 -68.47
N GLU A 341 -29.69 23.84 -68.22
CA GLU A 341 -31.03 23.47 -68.77
C GLU A 341 -31.52 21.99 -68.94
N TYR A 342 -32.85 21.81 -68.75
CA TYR A 342 -33.70 20.61 -68.93
C TYR A 342 -33.53 19.44 -67.91
N GLY A 343 -34.59 18.89 -67.30
CA GLY A 343 -36.01 19.29 -67.29
C GLY A 343 -36.96 18.11 -66.97
N ASP A 344 -38.06 18.38 -66.24
CA ASP A 344 -39.17 17.46 -65.87
C ASP A 344 -38.79 16.33 -64.88
N GLY A 345 -39.56 15.99 -63.84
CA GLY A 345 -40.78 16.63 -63.33
C GLY A 345 -41.36 15.95 -62.08
N PHE A 346 -42.05 16.75 -61.25
CA PHE A 346 -43.07 16.42 -60.23
C PHE A 346 -42.78 15.48 -59.02
N GLU A 347 -43.13 16.07 -57.86
CA GLU A 347 -43.76 15.51 -56.65
C GLU A 347 -42.92 15.02 -55.45
N GLU A 348 -43.47 15.34 -54.27
CA GLU A 348 -42.84 15.32 -52.95
C GLU A 348 -43.41 14.20 -52.04
N GLU A 349 -42.90 14.20 -50.80
CA GLU A 349 -43.48 13.63 -49.57
C GLU A 349 -43.29 12.14 -49.24
N ASN A 350 -42.68 11.94 -48.06
CA ASN A 350 -43.05 11.00 -47.00
C ASN A 350 -43.15 9.48 -47.34
N SER A 351 -42.38 8.59 -46.71
CA SER A 351 -42.22 8.52 -45.25
C SER A 351 -41.15 7.50 -44.77
N SER A 352 -41.08 7.35 -43.46
CA SER A 352 -40.14 6.58 -42.63
C SER A 352 -40.12 5.04 -42.78
N LEU A 353 -39.01 4.43 -42.32
CA LEU A 353 -38.90 3.09 -41.68
C LEU A 353 -39.36 1.83 -42.45
N LEU A 354 -38.41 0.98 -42.87
CA LEU A 354 -38.05 -0.23 -42.09
C LEU A 354 -36.83 -1.01 -42.66
N ALA A 355 -36.35 -1.97 -41.87
CA ALA A 355 -35.14 -2.77 -42.13
C ALA A 355 -35.28 -3.80 -43.26
N THR A 356 -34.14 -4.30 -43.76
CA THR A 356 -34.07 -5.68 -44.30
C THR A 356 -32.72 -6.33 -43.97
N GLN A 357 -32.80 -7.58 -43.52
CA GLN A 357 -31.66 -8.46 -43.20
C GLN A 357 -31.42 -9.43 -44.37
N GLN A 358 -30.21 -9.42 -44.95
CA GLN A 358 -29.65 -10.42 -45.88
C GLN A 358 -28.19 -10.06 -46.21
N GLY A 359 -27.26 -10.98 -46.54
CA GLY A 359 -27.36 -12.44 -46.53
C GLY A 359 -26.33 -13.11 -47.46
N TRP A 360 -25.28 -13.75 -46.91
CA TRP A 360 -24.28 -14.58 -47.61
C TRP A 360 -23.80 -15.67 -46.62
N GLY A 361 -23.53 -16.94 -46.98
CA GLY A 361 -23.68 -17.69 -48.23
C GLY A 361 -23.48 -19.20 -47.96
N GLN A 362 -23.92 -20.09 -48.87
CA GLN A 362 -24.05 -21.55 -48.64
C GLN A 362 -22.75 -22.37 -48.84
N ALA A 363 -22.64 -23.55 -48.18
CA ALA A 363 -22.00 -24.75 -48.74
C ALA A 363 -22.34 -26.04 -47.93
N GLY A 364 -22.98 -27.05 -48.57
CA GLY A 364 -23.26 -28.40 -48.03
C GLY A 364 -24.39 -28.48 -46.98
N GLY A 365 -25.25 -29.50 -46.90
CA GLY A 365 -25.30 -30.82 -47.56
C GLY A 365 -25.01 -31.94 -46.54
N GLU A 366 -25.81 -33.00 -46.37
CA GLU A 366 -27.03 -33.49 -47.08
C GLU A 366 -28.01 -34.18 -46.07
N GLU A 367 -29.24 -34.46 -46.50
CA GLU A 367 -30.25 -35.49 -46.08
C GLU A 367 -30.22 -36.11 -44.65
N GLN A 368 -31.34 -36.37 -43.95
CA GLN A 368 -32.54 -37.11 -44.42
C GLN A 368 -33.80 -36.88 -43.53
N GLU A 369 -34.92 -37.53 -43.84
CA GLU A 369 -36.31 -37.18 -43.45
C GLU A 369 -36.90 -37.94 -42.22
N GLY A 370 -38.10 -37.52 -41.77
CA GLY A 370 -38.92 -38.20 -40.73
C GLY A 370 -39.61 -37.24 -39.74
N GLU A 371 -40.56 -36.39 -40.16
CA GLU A 371 -42.03 -36.63 -40.17
C GLU A 371 -42.76 -36.82 -38.81
N VAL A 372 -43.69 -35.87 -38.53
CA VAL A 372 -45.04 -36.02 -37.91
C VAL A 372 -45.16 -36.75 -36.55
N ASP A 373 -45.53 -36.10 -35.43
CA ASP A 373 -46.86 -35.55 -35.05
C ASP A 373 -46.71 -34.73 -33.74
N GLY A 374 -47.63 -33.93 -33.16
CA GLY A 374 -49.01 -33.52 -33.48
C GLY A 374 -49.68 -32.82 -32.27
N GLY A 375 -50.59 -31.85 -32.50
CA GLY A 375 -51.38 -31.16 -31.44
C GLY A 375 -50.78 -29.82 -30.95
N LEU A 376 -51.15 -28.64 -31.47
CA LEU A 376 -52.43 -27.87 -31.35
C LEU A 376 -52.75 -27.29 -29.95
N TYR A 377 -52.79 -25.94 -29.88
CA TYR A 377 -53.72 -25.00 -29.19
C TYR A 377 -54.31 -25.34 -27.78
N SER A 378 -54.57 -24.39 -26.86
CA SER A 378 -54.59 -22.92 -26.93
C SER A 378 -54.53 -22.21 -25.56
N ARG A 379 -54.47 -20.87 -25.60
CA ARG A 379 -54.76 -19.87 -24.53
C ARG A 379 -56.23 -19.99 -24.03
N PRO A 380 -56.66 -19.41 -22.87
CA PRO A 380 -56.83 -17.95 -22.78
C PRO A 380 -56.70 -17.26 -21.39
N THR A 381 -56.71 -15.92 -21.44
CA THR A 381 -57.18 -14.85 -20.50
C THR A 381 -57.24 -14.98 -18.97
N VAL A 382 -56.58 -13.99 -18.34
CA VAL A 382 -57.04 -13.03 -17.29
C VAL A 382 -58.53 -13.00 -16.94
N GLU A 383 -58.83 -12.86 -15.64
CA GLU A 383 -59.90 -11.99 -15.08
C GLU A 383 -59.38 -11.30 -13.78
N GLU A 384 -60.05 -10.23 -13.35
CA GLU A 384 -59.80 -9.42 -12.14
C GLU A 384 -60.96 -9.61 -11.15
N GLU A 385 -60.77 -9.32 -9.85
CA GLU A 385 -61.82 -8.67 -9.04
C GLU A 385 -61.28 -8.08 -7.72
N ASP A 386 -62.09 -7.20 -7.12
CA ASP A 386 -61.70 -6.17 -6.13
C ASP A 386 -62.29 -6.41 -4.71
N THR A 387 -62.10 -5.43 -3.82
CA THR A 387 -62.95 -5.05 -2.66
C THR A 387 -62.61 -5.48 -1.21
N ASP A 388 -61.88 -4.58 -0.52
CA ASP A 388 -62.39 -3.59 0.47
C ASP A 388 -62.77 -3.94 1.96
N SER A 389 -62.28 -3.05 2.85
CA SER A 389 -62.89 -2.43 4.05
C SER A 389 -63.26 -3.12 5.40
N LEU A 390 -62.52 -2.66 6.44
CA LEU A 390 -63.00 -2.00 7.69
C LEU A 390 -63.53 -2.76 8.95
N PHE A 391 -63.59 -1.98 10.05
CA PHE A 391 -64.16 -2.20 11.41
C PHE A 391 -63.30 -2.96 12.45
N VAL A 392 -63.41 -2.83 13.80
CA VAL A 392 -63.74 -1.76 14.81
C VAL A 392 -64.12 -2.45 16.15
N VAL A 393 -63.82 -1.99 17.38
CA VAL A 393 -62.81 -1.09 18.00
C VAL A 393 -62.87 -1.30 19.55
N ASP A 394 -62.09 -0.56 20.37
CA ASP A 394 -62.22 -0.47 21.86
C ASP A 394 -61.79 -1.75 22.65
N ARG A 395 -61.46 -1.77 23.97
CA ARG A 395 -61.00 -0.77 24.98
C ARG A 395 -60.58 -1.50 26.28
N ALA A 396 -59.80 -0.84 27.16
CA ALA A 396 -59.90 -0.90 28.64
C ALA A 396 -59.64 -2.26 29.38
N ASP A 397 -59.32 -2.36 30.68
CA ASP A 397 -58.72 -1.40 31.64
C ASP A 397 -58.22 -2.09 32.94
N ASN A 398 -57.26 -1.42 33.61
CA ASN A 398 -57.13 -1.23 35.08
C ASN A 398 -56.54 -2.26 36.09
N ILE A 399 -56.08 -1.65 37.20
CA ILE A 399 -55.73 -2.19 38.55
C ILE A 399 -54.47 -3.08 38.62
N ALA A 400 -53.26 -2.67 39.03
CA ALA A 400 -52.69 -1.54 39.81
C ALA A 400 -52.38 -1.81 41.30
N SER A 401 -51.15 -1.48 41.73
CA SER A 401 -50.65 -1.01 43.06
C SER A 401 -49.20 -1.47 43.30
N GLN A 402 -48.28 -0.73 43.95
CA GLN A 402 -48.27 0.65 44.45
C GLN A 402 -46.79 1.13 44.62
N ILE A 403 -46.55 2.44 44.54
CA ILE A 403 -45.32 3.16 44.93
C ILE A 403 -45.59 3.88 46.28
N PRO A 404 -44.71 4.73 46.89
CA PRO A 404 -43.27 5.06 46.65
C PRO A 404 -42.39 5.10 47.94
N LEU A 405 -41.10 5.44 47.83
CA LEU A 405 -40.51 6.72 48.31
C LEU A 405 -38.97 6.75 48.46
N ASN A 406 -38.44 7.98 48.35
CA ASN A 406 -37.05 8.43 48.52
C ASN A 406 -36.34 7.95 49.80
N PHE A 407 -35.00 7.96 49.82
CA PHE A 407 -34.19 8.88 50.66
C PHE A 407 -32.67 8.81 50.38
N SER A 408 -32.06 9.99 50.28
CA SER A 408 -30.63 10.27 50.52
C SER A 408 -30.55 11.32 51.66
N PRO A 409 -29.39 11.77 52.19
CA PRO A 409 -28.01 11.26 52.12
C PRO A 409 -27.31 11.19 53.52
N ARG A 410 -26.02 10.79 53.57
CA ARG A 410 -24.88 11.25 54.44
C ARG A 410 -23.82 10.12 54.61
N HIS A 411 -22.49 10.29 54.60
CA HIS A 411 -21.51 11.35 54.97
C HIS A 411 -20.93 11.20 56.39
N ILE A 412 -19.74 10.58 56.45
CA ILE A 412 -18.66 10.59 57.46
C ILE A 412 -17.41 10.21 56.61
N ASP A 413 -16.31 10.97 56.46
CA ASP A 413 -15.35 11.53 57.43
C ASP A 413 -14.75 10.45 58.35
N MET A 414 -13.47 10.44 58.73
CA MET A 414 -12.28 11.26 58.41
C MET A 414 -11.03 10.40 58.70
N ASP A 415 -9.88 10.63 58.05
CA ASP A 415 -8.64 11.13 58.70
C ASP A 415 -7.38 11.04 57.80
N HIS A 416 -6.37 11.84 58.14
CA HIS A 416 -5.17 12.09 57.33
C HIS A 416 -3.95 11.23 57.73
N ARG A 417 -2.91 11.20 56.85
CA ARG A 417 -1.62 11.86 57.13
C ARG A 417 -0.70 11.98 55.90
N ASP A 418 -0.07 13.14 55.81
CA ASP A 418 1.33 13.45 55.43
C ASP A 418 1.93 12.68 54.23
N LEU A 419 2.14 13.31 53.07
CA LEU A 419 3.17 14.31 52.74
C LEU A 419 4.62 13.78 52.82
N ASP A 420 5.27 13.72 51.67
CA ASP A 420 6.54 14.42 51.41
C ASP A 420 6.66 14.64 49.89
N ASP A 421 7.03 15.84 49.47
CA ASP A 421 7.32 16.20 48.08
C ASP A 421 8.78 15.91 47.73
N GLU A 422 9.06 15.57 46.47
CA GLU A 422 10.05 16.31 45.68
C GLU A 422 9.61 16.33 44.21
N ALA A 423 9.76 17.49 43.57
CA ALA A 423 9.52 17.71 42.16
C ALA A 423 10.79 18.24 41.51
N ASP A 424 11.12 17.74 40.32
CA ASP A 424 11.87 18.40 39.22
C ASP A 424 12.30 17.35 38.18
N ALA A 425 12.43 17.66 36.88
CA ALA A 425 11.84 18.74 36.08
C ALA A 425 11.94 18.38 34.58
N ASN A 426 11.03 18.91 33.77
CA ASN A 426 11.10 19.18 32.33
C ASN A 426 11.70 18.13 31.36
N GLY A 427 10.89 17.72 30.38
CA GLY A 427 11.32 16.90 29.24
C GLY A 427 10.29 16.80 28.12
N HIS A 428 9.54 17.89 27.84
CA HIS A 428 8.66 17.95 26.67
C HIS A 428 9.49 18.12 25.38
N ASN A 429 9.56 17.07 24.57
CA ASN A 429 9.71 17.21 23.13
C ASN A 429 8.33 16.96 22.50
N ASN A 430 7.97 17.81 21.53
CA ASN A 430 6.64 17.85 20.92
C ASN A 430 6.81 17.84 19.40
N ASP A 431 6.95 16.64 18.83
CA ASP A 431 7.16 16.40 17.41
C ASP A 431 5.96 15.59 16.86
N GLY A 432 5.13 16.18 16.00
CA GLY A 432 3.95 15.47 15.47
C GLY A 432 2.91 16.22 14.62
N ASP A 433 2.91 17.56 14.56
CA ASP A 433 1.80 18.33 13.96
C ASP A 433 2.15 19.07 12.63
N ASP A 434 3.36 18.92 12.09
CA ASP A 434 3.87 19.69 10.91
C ASP A 434 3.05 19.51 9.60
N ASP A 435 2.38 18.37 9.42
CA ASP A 435 1.60 18.08 8.19
C ASP A 435 0.34 18.97 8.07
N ASP A 436 -0.28 19.35 9.19
CA ASP A 436 -1.53 20.12 9.24
C ASP A 436 -1.32 21.62 8.96
N GLU A 437 -0.12 22.17 9.20
CA GLU A 437 0.21 23.56 8.86
C GLU A 437 0.50 23.76 7.37
N GLN A 438 1.09 22.77 6.69
CA GLN A 438 1.35 22.86 5.25
C GLN A 438 0.07 22.83 4.41
N GLU A 439 -0.94 22.07 4.82
CA GLU A 439 -2.26 22.08 4.14
C GLU A 439 -3.00 23.41 4.36
N ARG A 440 -2.85 24.05 5.53
CA ARG A 440 -3.38 25.40 5.79
C ARG A 440 -2.70 26.47 4.94
N GLY A 441 -1.37 26.51 4.89
CA GLY A 441 -0.65 27.54 4.13
C GLY A 441 -1.00 27.56 2.63
N PHE A 442 -1.27 26.39 2.03
CA PHE A 442 -1.74 26.29 0.66
C PHE A 442 -3.20 26.75 0.48
N LEU A 443 -4.08 26.48 1.45
CA LEU A 443 -5.47 26.93 1.44
C LEU A 443 -5.62 28.43 1.72
N GLU A 444 -4.79 29.00 2.62
CA GLU A 444 -4.74 30.43 2.87
C GLU A 444 -4.25 31.18 1.63
N TRP A 445 -3.17 30.73 0.99
CA TRP A 445 -2.68 31.29 -0.28
C TRP A 445 -3.74 31.26 -1.41
N MET A 446 -4.61 30.25 -1.44
CA MET A 446 -5.73 30.20 -2.39
C MET A 446 -6.87 31.20 -2.05
N ASN A 447 -6.99 31.65 -0.80
CA ASN A 447 -8.08 32.50 -0.31
C ASN A 447 -7.69 33.99 -0.13
N GLU A 448 -6.41 34.37 -0.18
CA GLU A 448 -5.94 35.76 -0.06
C GLU A 448 -6.31 36.64 -1.29
N SER A 449 -7.60 36.92 -1.49
CA SER A 449 -8.10 38.04 -2.32
C SER A 449 -9.52 38.52 -1.97
N GLU A 450 -10.34 37.74 -1.26
CA GLU A 450 -11.69 38.18 -0.86
C GLU A 450 -11.68 39.07 0.39
N ASN A 451 -11.23 40.32 0.25
CA ASN A 451 -11.74 41.47 1.02
C ASN A 451 -11.14 42.81 0.53
N THR A 452 -11.84 43.51 -0.37
CA THR A 452 -11.73 44.97 -0.51
C THR A 452 -13.05 45.61 -0.91
N ASP A 453 -13.37 46.70 -0.23
CA ASP A 453 -14.44 47.68 -0.51
C ASP A 453 -15.92 47.26 -0.35
N VAL A 454 -16.38 47.19 0.91
CA VAL A 454 -17.61 47.89 1.33
C VAL A 454 -17.31 48.69 2.60
N GLY A 455 -17.81 49.93 2.66
CA GLY A 455 -17.44 50.91 3.69
C GLY A 455 -17.90 50.61 5.13
N GLN A 456 -17.15 51.18 6.08
CA GLN A 456 -17.45 51.20 7.52
C GLN A 456 -18.80 51.85 7.85
N HIS A 457 -19.49 51.39 8.90
CA HIS A 457 -19.96 52.30 9.97
C HIS A 457 -20.40 51.61 11.28
N ASN A 458 -19.56 51.82 12.31
CA ASN A 458 -19.90 52.11 13.70
C ASN A 458 -20.89 51.24 14.52
N GLY A 459 -20.34 50.57 15.54
CA GLY A 459 -20.95 50.54 16.89
C GLY A 459 -21.23 49.14 17.48
N THR A 460 -21.04 48.88 18.77
CA THR A 460 -20.51 49.73 19.86
C THR A 460 -20.02 48.85 21.03
N GLN A 461 -18.83 49.13 21.57
CA GLN A 461 -18.28 48.74 22.90
C GLN A 461 -18.27 47.22 23.27
N LEU A 462 -17.13 46.58 23.56
CA LEU A 462 -16.21 46.77 24.70
C LEU A 462 -16.89 46.76 26.08
N GLN A 463 -16.47 45.84 26.95
CA GLN A 463 -15.88 46.09 28.29
C GLN A 463 -15.68 44.70 28.94
N ASP A 464 -14.46 44.20 29.16
CA ASP A 464 -13.48 44.56 30.24
C ASP A 464 -13.59 43.53 31.41
N LEU A 465 -12.66 43.38 32.37
CA LEU A 465 -11.44 44.14 32.71
C LEU A 465 -10.35 43.20 33.32
N GLU A 466 -9.07 43.52 33.05
CA GLU A 466 -7.80 43.43 33.83
C GLU A 466 -7.66 42.62 35.16
N HIS A 467 -6.45 42.20 35.59
CA HIS A 467 -5.33 43.00 36.15
C HIS A 467 -4.04 42.16 36.35
N GLN A 468 -2.86 42.68 36.73
CA GLN A 468 -2.08 43.90 36.36
C GLN A 468 -0.71 43.84 37.11
N GLY A 469 0.38 44.39 36.53
CA GLY A 469 1.67 44.61 37.20
C GLY A 469 2.84 43.75 36.66
N ASP A 470 4.09 44.22 36.59
CA ASP A 470 4.60 45.57 36.93
C ASP A 470 5.88 45.95 36.14
N TRP A 471 6.45 47.13 36.40
CA TRP A 471 7.46 47.83 35.57
C TRP A 471 8.93 47.30 35.78
N GLN A 472 10.05 47.84 35.24
CA GLN A 472 10.38 49.17 34.69
C GLN A 472 11.78 49.25 34.01
N ALA A 473 12.00 50.29 33.17
CA ALA A 473 13.30 50.95 32.85
C ALA A 473 14.37 50.13 32.04
N ASN A 474 15.25 50.71 31.20
CA ASN A 474 15.60 52.10 30.79
C ASN A 474 16.49 52.01 29.51
N SER A 475 16.88 53.06 28.75
CA SER A 475 16.35 54.39 28.37
C SER A 475 17.42 55.17 27.55
N GLN A 476 17.08 56.36 27.03
CA GLN A 476 17.96 57.40 26.42
C GLN A 476 18.39 57.18 24.93
N GLN A 477 18.45 58.21 24.04
CA GLN A 477 18.11 59.65 24.19
C GLN A 477 17.70 60.34 22.87
N GLN A 478 17.18 61.57 23.00
CA GLN A 478 16.67 62.53 21.99
C GLN A 478 17.56 63.83 22.01
N PRO A 479 17.28 64.98 21.34
CA PRO A 479 16.57 65.29 20.07
C PRO A 479 17.23 66.43 19.20
N LEU A 480 16.61 66.75 18.04
CA LEU A 480 16.37 68.07 17.37
C LEU A 480 17.30 69.31 17.53
N SER A 481 17.52 70.06 16.42
CA SER A 481 17.11 71.49 16.12
C SER A 481 18.05 72.18 15.07
N PRO A 482 17.88 73.47 14.62
CA PRO A 482 16.89 73.97 13.62
C PRO A 482 17.42 75.05 12.59
N ASP A 483 16.51 75.70 11.82
CA ASP A 483 16.57 77.10 11.24
C ASP A 483 17.60 77.49 10.13
N THR A 484 17.46 78.48 9.20
CA THR A 484 16.39 79.45 8.74
C THR A 484 16.79 80.15 7.40
N ASP A 485 15.82 80.69 6.62
CA ASP A 485 15.87 81.72 5.52
C ASP A 485 16.84 81.53 4.31
N GLY A 486 16.70 82.11 3.10
CA GLY A 486 15.78 83.04 2.38
C GLY A 486 16.39 83.38 0.97
N SER A 487 15.82 84.11 -0.02
CA SER A 487 14.52 84.75 -0.28
C SER A 487 14.35 85.14 -1.80
N ASP A 488 13.19 85.69 -2.18
CA ASP A 488 12.88 86.62 -3.32
C ASP A 488 12.91 86.23 -4.83
N ASP A 489 11.70 86.03 -5.38
CA ASP A 489 11.07 86.51 -6.64
C ASP A 489 11.86 86.98 -7.91
N VAL A 490 11.40 86.53 -9.12
CA VAL A 490 10.56 87.31 -10.09
C VAL A 490 10.39 86.60 -11.48
N HIS A 491 9.12 86.33 -11.84
CA HIS A 491 8.48 86.12 -13.17
C HIS A 491 8.93 85.06 -14.24
N PRO A 492 7.98 84.47 -15.02
CA PRO A 492 8.24 83.46 -16.07
C PRO A 492 7.81 83.84 -17.52
N ARG A 493 8.37 83.16 -18.55
CA ARG A 493 7.61 82.50 -19.67
C ARG A 493 8.47 81.83 -20.77
N GLN A 494 7.92 80.74 -21.32
CA GLN A 494 8.20 80.08 -22.61
C GLN A 494 9.53 79.30 -22.77
N ALA A 495 9.50 78.34 -23.70
CA ALA A 495 10.49 77.26 -23.88
C ALA A 495 11.02 77.19 -25.33
N PRO A 496 12.02 76.35 -25.59
CA PRO A 496 12.06 75.57 -26.84
C PRO A 496 12.40 74.07 -26.64
N ASP A 497 12.23 73.28 -27.71
CA ASP A 497 12.53 71.84 -27.79
C ASP A 497 14.03 71.48 -27.68
N ILE A 498 14.32 70.18 -27.45
CA ILE A 498 15.11 69.29 -28.34
C ILE A 498 15.28 67.89 -27.68
N SER A 499 15.04 66.82 -28.44
CA SER A 499 15.34 65.41 -28.05
C SER A 499 16.78 65.01 -28.43
N PRO A 500 17.32 63.87 -27.93
CA PRO A 500 17.40 62.73 -28.86
C PRO A 500 17.37 61.30 -28.26
N SER A 501 16.88 60.37 -29.10
CA SER A 501 17.35 58.98 -29.34
C SER A 501 17.37 57.89 -28.23
N SER A 502 16.50 56.89 -28.47
CA SER A 502 16.83 55.45 -28.58
C SER A 502 17.04 54.58 -27.33
N LEU A 503 15.96 53.87 -26.96
CA LEU A 503 15.99 52.47 -26.51
C LEU A 503 14.99 51.65 -27.39
N PRO A 504 15.25 50.35 -27.66
CA PRO A 504 14.39 49.53 -28.52
C PRO A 504 13.12 49.06 -27.79
N PRO A 505 12.01 48.77 -28.51
CA PRO A 505 10.80 48.23 -27.91
C PRO A 505 10.98 46.79 -27.44
N SER A 506 10.34 46.46 -26.32
CA SER A 506 10.10 45.08 -25.88
C SER A 506 9.31 44.31 -26.93
N SER A 507 9.53 43.00 -27.05
CA SER A 507 8.80 42.13 -27.98
C SER A 507 7.28 42.26 -27.83
N GLU A 508 6.58 42.53 -28.93
CA GLU A 508 5.12 42.65 -28.95
C GLU A 508 4.44 41.33 -28.56
N SER A 509 3.43 41.41 -27.70
CA SER A 509 2.54 40.28 -27.41
C SER A 509 1.61 40.05 -28.61
N ILE A 510 1.67 38.84 -29.18
CA ILE A 510 0.75 38.40 -30.24
C ILE A 510 -0.67 38.38 -29.64
N PRO A 511 -1.68 39.00 -30.28
CA PRO A 511 -3.04 38.98 -29.77
C PRO A 511 -3.62 37.55 -29.76
N ALA A 512 -4.29 37.20 -28.67
CA ALA A 512 -4.92 35.89 -28.50
C ALA A 512 -5.99 35.61 -29.56
N THR A 513 -5.93 34.41 -30.16
CA THR A 513 -6.96 33.97 -31.12
C THR A 513 -8.31 33.84 -30.42
N GLU A 514 -9.40 33.84 -31.18
CA GLU A 514 -10.75 33.77 -30.60
C GLU A 514 -10.96 32.45 -29.85
N ASP A 515 -10.45 31.31 -30.38
CA ASP A 515 -10.33 30.02 -29.67
C ASP A 515 -9.79 30.16 -28.23
N GLN A 516 -8.77 31.00 -28.03
CA GLN A 516 -8.10 31.14 -26.73
C GLN A 516 -8.95 31.93 -25.76
N ARG A 517 -9.63 32.99 -26.22
CA ARG A 517 -10.50 33.81 -25.38
C ARG A 517 -11.78 33.08 -24.95
N GLU A 518 -12.30 32.18 -25.79
CA GLU A 518 -13.39 31.28 -25.40
C GLU A 518 -12.93 30.20 -24.42
N HIS A 519 -11.75 29.61 -24.61
CA HIS A 519 -11.20 28.63 -23.67
C HIS A 519 -10.78 29.23 -22.31
N ASP A 520 -10.24 30.44 -22.28
CA ASP A 520 -9.89 31.14 -21.02
C ASP A 520 -11.12 31.38 -20.13
N ALA A 521 -12.30 31.59 -20.72
CA ALA A 521 -13.56 31.76 -19.99
C ALA A 521 -14.05 30.48 -19.25
N LEU A 522 -13.50 29.31 -19.57
CA LEU A 522 -13.80 28.05 -18.85
C LEU A 522 -12.98 27.89 -17.56
N TYR A 523 -11.93 28.69 -17.35
CA TYR A 523 -11.11 28.59 -16.15
C TYR A 523 -11.74 29.36 -14.98
N SER A 524 -12.02 28.66 -13.88
CA SER A 524 -12.24 29.29 -12.57
C SER A 524 -10.93 29.85 -12.01
N PRO A 525 -10.94 30.85 -11.11
CA PRO A 525 -9.72 31.52 -10.64
C PRO A 525 -8.69 30.56 -10.04
N GLY A 526 -9.12 29.57 -9.24
CA GLY A 526 -8.24 28.53 -8.71
C GLY A 526 -7.57 27.67 -9.79
N LEU A 527 -8.32 27.27 -10.83
CA LEU A 527 -7.80 26.49 -11.95
C LEU A 527 -6.87 27.33 -12.85
N MET A 528 -7.14 28.62 -13.00
CA MET A 528 -6.28 29.57 -13.73
C MET A 528 -4.92 29.73 -13.03
N ARG A 529 -4.90 29.93 -11.71
CA ARG A 529 -3.67 29.95 -10.89
C ARG A 529 -2.90 28.63 -10.99
N LEU A 530 -3.57 27.49 -10.98
CA LEU A 530 -2.92 26.18 -11.16
C LEU A 530 -2.27 26.04 -12.55
N ARG A 531 -2.97 26.43 -13.61
CA ARG A 531 -2.40 26.46 -14.98
C ARG A 531 -1.14 27.32 -15.04
N GLU A 532 -1.19 28.51 -14.47
CA GLU A 532 -0.10 29.48 -14.49
C GLU A 532 1.11 29.01 -13.67
N ALA A 533 0.87 28.39 -12.50
CA ALA A 533 1.91 27.73 -11.72
C ALA A 533 2.57 26.59 -12.51
N LEU A 534 1.79 25.74 -13.19
CA LEU A 534 2.34 24.67 -14.04
C LEU A 534 3.13 25.21 -15.25
N GLU A 535 2.65 26.27 -15.90
CA GLU A 535 3.36 26.94 -17.01
C GLU A 535 4.64 27.64 -16.58
N ALA A 536 4.67 28.23 -15.38
CA ALA A 536 5.87 28.82 -14.80
C ALA A 536 6.88 27.74 -14.37
N LYS A 537 6.42 26.63 -13.80
CA LYS A 537 7.25 25.58 -13.19
C LYS A 537 7.86 24.61 -14.22
N TYR A 538 7.07 24.15 -15.19
CA TYR A 538 7.43 23.01 -16.05
C TYR A 538 7.63 23.39 -17.53
N ASN A 539 8.64 22.83 -18.18
CA ASN A 539 8.90 22.99 -19.62
C ASN A 539 8.37 21.81 -20.45
N LEU A 540 7.24 22.01 -21.14
CA LEU A 540 6.59 20.99 -21.96
C LEU A 540 7.42 20.50 -23.17
N ASP A 541 8.42 21.24 -23.64
CA ASP A 541 9.35 20.74 -24.68
C ASP A 541 10.29 19.64 -24.17
N ASN A 542 10.52 19.59 -22.84
CA ASN A 542 11.39 18.61 -22.18
C ASN A 542 10.61 17.48 -21.49
N ILE A 543 9.28 17.44 -21.64
CA ILE A 543 8.37 16.48 -21.01
C ILE A 543 7.86 15.50 -22.07
N SER A 544 7.75 14.22 -21.72
CA SER A 544 7.21 13.17 -22.59
C SER A 544 5.70 13.02 -22.42
N HIS A 545 5.23 13.01 -21.17
CA HIS A 545 3.82 12.86 -20.83
C HIS A 545 3.47 13.71 -19.62
N VAL A 546 2.29 14.34 -19.68
CA VAL A 546 1.59 14.85 -18.50
C VAL A 546 0.40 13.93 -18.26
N SER A 547 0.19 13.48 -17.02
CA SER A 547 -0.98 12.71 -16.63
C SER A 547 -1.62 13.35 -15.41
N TYR A 548 -2.95 13.34 -15.30
CA TYR A 548 -3.67 13.88 -14.14
C TYR A 548 -5.02 13.16 -13.96
N ALA A 549 -5.61 13.23 -12.77
CA ALA A 549 -6.92 12.64 -12.48
C ALA A 549 -7.97 13.70 -12.14
N LEU A 550 -9.04 13.76 -12.93
CA LEU A 550 -10.27 14.45 -12.52
C LEU A 550 -11.05 13.52 -11.59
N ALA A 551 -11.28 13.98 -10.37
CA ALA A 551 -12.12 13.33 -9.38
C ALA A 551 -13.48 14.05 -9.28
N VAL A 552 -14.57 13.29 -9.24
CA VAL A 552 -15.94 13.80 -9.27
C VAL A 552 -16.72 13.19 -8.12
N ASP A 553 -16.90 13.96 -7.05
CA ASP A 553 -17.67 13.60 -5.86
C ASP A 553 -19.17 13.79 -6.13
N VAL A 554 -19.88 12.73 -6.52
CA VAL A 554 -21.31 12.80 -6.83
C VAL A 554 -22.16 12.62 -5.56
N HIS A 555 -22.70 13.73 -5.05
CA HIS A 555 -23.75 13.73 -4.03
C HIS A 555 -25.11 13.49 -4.68
N CYS A 556 -26.08 12.92 -3.94
CA CYS A 556 -27.44 12.68 -4.44
C CYS A 556 -28.50 12.86 -3.35
N THR A 557 -29.65 13.44 -3.73
CA THR A 557 -30.89 13.41 -2.93
C THR A 557 -32.00 12.74 -3.73
N ALA A 558 -32.85 11.97 -3.06
CA ALA A 558 -33.87 11.17 -3.73
C ALA A 558 -35.07 12.02 -4.20
N ALA A 559 -35.52 11.79 -5.44
CA ALA A 559 -36.70 12.42 -6.01
C ALA A 559 -37.96 12.19 -5.14
N ASN A 560 -38.59 13.30 -4.73
CA ASN A 560 -39.82 13.29 -3.92
C ASN A 560 -41.04 12.89 -4.78
N THR A 561 -41.25 11.58 -4.98
CA THR A 561 -42.30 11.02 -5.86
C THR A 561 -43.75 11.14 -5.33
N SER A 562 -44.00 12.03 -4.37
CA SER A 562 -45.28 12.19 -3.66
C SER A 562 -45.93 13.55 -3.95
N PRO A 563 -46.83 13.66 -4.96
CA PRO A 563 -47.55 14.89 -5.23
C PRO A 563 -48.37 15.31 -3.99
N GLY A 564 -48.20 16.57 -3.57
CA GLY A 564 -48.83 17.11 -2.35
C GLY A 564 -47.94 17.15 -1.10
N THR A 565 -46.61 16.95 -1.22
CA THR A 565 -45.66 17.12 -0.10
C THR A 565 -44.67 18.27 -0.30
N GLU A 566 -45.15 19.38 -0.87
CA GLU A 566 -44.37 20.62 -1.01
C GLU A 566 -43.84 21.08 0.36
N GLY A 567 -42.53 21.31 0.45
CA GLY A 567 -41.85 21.71 1.71
C GLY A 567 -41.16 20.59 2.48
N ARG A 568 -41.20 19.32 2.04
CA ARG A 568 -40.36 18.26 2.64
C ARG A 568 -38.98 18.22 1.98
N VAL A 569 -37.94 18.59 2.75
CA VAL A 569 -36.53 18.58 2.31
C VAL A 569 -36.16 17.22 1.71
N SER A 570 -35.63 17.21 0.48
CA SER A 570 -35.15 16.00 -0.20
C SER A 570 -34.02 15.37 0.61
N ARG A 571 -34.24 14.13 1.11
CA ARG A 571 -33.25 13.48 2.00
C ARG A 571 -32.03 13.00 1.18
N PRO A 572 -30.79 13.29 1.61
CA PRO A 572 -29.60 12.70 1.05
C PRO A 572 -29.64 11.17 1.08
N VAL A 573 -29.08 10.54 0.04
CA VAL A 573 -28.99 9.07 -0.09
C VAL A 573 -27.55 8.64 -0.32
N CYS A 574 -27.18 7.51 0.26
CA CYS A 574 -25.86 6.93 0.00
C CYS A 574 -25.89 6.13 -1.31
N LEU A 575 -24.79 6.19 -2.07
CA LEU A 575 -24.63 5.58 -3.38
C LEU A 575 -23.53 4.51 -3.37
N LEU A 576 -23.77 3.39 -4.05
CA LEU A 576 -22.77 2.36 -4.39
C LEU A 576 -22.94 1.93 -5.86
N ALA A 577 -21.89 1.37 -6.46
CA ALA A 577 -22.00 0.79 -7.79
C ALA A 577 -22.68 -0.58 -7.77
N ASP A 578 -23.57 -0.84 -8.75
CA ASP A 578 -24.15 -2.17 -9.01
C ASP A 578 -23.20 -2.97 -9.90
N ARG A 579 -22.61 -4.04 -9.35
CA ARG A 579 -21.66 -4.91 -10.04
C ARG A 579 -22.17 -5.46 -11.37
N ASN A 580 -23.48 -5.68 -11.49
CA ASN A 580 -24.10 -6.22 -12.71
C ASN A 580 -24.15 -5.17 -13.82
N ARG A 581 -24.31 -3.90 -13.45
CA ARG A 581 -24.28 -2.77 -14.38
C ARG A 581 -22.85 -2.44 -14.78
N VAL A 582 -21.95 -2.35 -13.80
CA VAL A 582 -20.50 -2.18 -14.03
C VAL A 582 -19.94 -3.29 -14.94
N ALA A 583 -20.40 -4.54 -14.81
CA ALA A 583 -20.00 -5.61 -15.72
C ALA A 583 -20.37 -5.35 -17.20
N GLY A 584 -21.43 -4.60 -17.48
CA GLY A 584 -21.82 -4.16 -18.82
C GLY A 584 -20.92 -3.06 -19.38
N GLU A 585 -20.42 -2.15 -18.54
CA GLU A 585 -19.49 -1.10 -18.96
C GLU A 585 -18.11 -1.63 -19.37
N PHE A 586 -17.79 -2.86 -18.99
CA PHE A 586 -16.46 -3.47 -19.11
C PHE A 586 -16.44 -4.78 -19.92
N TYR A 587 -17.40 -5.01 -20.83
CA TYR A 587 -17.46 -6.21 -21.69
C TYR A 587 -16.09 -6.56 -22.29
N GLY A 588 -15.62 -7.80 -22.04
CA GLY A 588 -14.35 -8.32 -22.55
C GLY A 588 -13.08 -7.79 -21.86
N SER A 589 -13.21 -6.95 -20.82
CA SER A 589 -12.09 -6.35 -20.08
C SER A 589 -12.11 -6.70 -18.59
N ASN A 590 -10.96 -6.64 -17.93
CA ASN A 590 -10.80 -7.02 -16.52
C ASN A 590 -10.94 -5.80 -15.61
N TYR A 591 -12.03 -5.72 -14.85
CA TYR A 591 -12.19 -4.76 -13.75
C TYR A 591 -12.13 -5.49 -12.40
N THR A 592 -11.68 -4.81 -11.35
CA THR A 592 -11.70 -5.34 -9.97
C THR A 592 -12.87 -4.73 -9.22
N PHE A 593 -13.63 -5.57 -8.49
CA PHE A 593 -14.78 -5.14 -7.70
C PHE A 593 -14.55 -5.44 -6.22
N TYR A 594 -14.84 -4.45 -5.38
CA TYR A 594 -14.61 -4.44 -3.94
C TYR A 594 -15.96 -4.31 -3.21
N PRO A 595 -16.58 -5.44 -2.80
CA PRO A 595 -17.88 -5.41 -2.13
C PRO A 595 -17.77 -4.77 -0.75
N LEU A 596 -18.72 -3.90 -0.39
CA LEU A 596 -18.78 -3.25 0.93
C LEU A 596 -19.87 -3.89 1.81
N GLY A 597 -19.65 -3.94 3.12
CA GLY A 597 -20.58 -4.57 4.06
C GLY A 597 -20.89 -6.03 3.69
N PHE A 598 -19.90 -6.75 3.14
CA PHE A 598 -19.98 -8.13 2.64
C PHE A 598 -20.93 -8.41 1.45
N HIS A 599 -21.61 -7.42 0.87
CA HIS A 599 -22.63 -7.69 -0.16
C HIS A 599 -22.03 -7.97 -1.56
N PRO A 600 -22.30 -9.12 -2.21
CA PRO A 600 -21.56 -9.59 -3.39
C PRO A 600 -21.74 -8.74 -4.66
N ALA A 601 -22.74 -7.86 -4.69
CA ALA A 601 -23.12 -7.04 -5.84
C ALA A 601 -22.98 -5.51 -5.66
N TYR A 602 -22.68 -5.01 -4.46
CA TYR A 602 -22.65 -3.55 -4.18
C TYR A 602 -21.35 -3.14 -3.49
N GLY A 603 -20.75 -2.03 -3.94
CA GLY A 603 -19.45 -1.58 -3.44
C GLY A 603 -18.72 -0.64 -4.40
N ASN A 604 -17.39 -0.76 -4.41
CA ASN A 604 -16.46 0.06 -5.18
C ASN A 604 -15.83 -0.76 -6.33
N PHE A 605 -15.21 -0.12 -7.32
CA PHE A 605 -14.50 -0.79 -8.41
C PHE A 605 -13.31 0.00 -8.98
N THR A 606 -12.40 -0.70 -9.65
CA THR A 606 -11.24 -0.14 -10.37
C THR A 606 -11.07 -0.86 -11.72
N SER A 607 -10.53 -0.16 -12.73
CA SER A 607 -10.23 -0.70 -14.06
C SER A 607 -8.99 -0.03 -14.64
N ASP A 608 -8.26 -0.73 -15.53
CA ASP A 608 -7.12 -0.19 -16.28
C ASP A 608 -7.53 0.69 -17.48
N ARG A 609 -8.84 0.79 -17.74
CA ARG A 609 -9.48 1.53 -18.84
C ARG A 609 -10.79 2.21 -18.40
N PRO A 610 -11.26 3.23 -19.14
CA PRO A 610 -12.57 3.85 -18.91
C PRO A 610 -13.76 2.88 -19.08
N PRO A 611 -14.91 3.17 -18.44
CA PRO A 611 -16.19 2.50 -18.69
C PRO A 611 -16.76 2.88 -20.07
N ALA A 612 -17.62 2.03 -20.63
CA ALA A 612 -18.22 2.25 -21.95
C ALA A 612 -18.95 3.61 -22.05
N PHE A 613 -19.75 4.01 -21.06
CA PHE A 613 -20.45 5.32 -21.07
C PHE A 613 -19.55 6.57 -21.18
N LEU A 614 -18.23 6.44 -21.01
CA LEU A 614 -17.25 7.50 -21.33
C LEU A 614 -16.49 7.20 -22.63
N ASP A 615 -16.19 5.93 -22.92
CA ASP A 615 -15.31 5.53 -24.02
C ASP A 615 -16.00 5.35 -25.38
N SER A 616 -17.33 5.14 -25.45
CA SER A 616 -18.05 4.98 -26.71
C SER A 616 -18.22 6.30 -27.46
N ASP A 617 -18.68 7.33 -26.74
CA ASP A 617 -19.14 8.59 -27.34
C ASP A 617 -18.14 9.71 -27.04
N LEU A 618 -18.14 10.24 -25.80
CA LEU A 618 -17.33 11.40 -25.43
C LEU A 618 -15.84 11.23 -25.73
N PHE A 619 -15.19 10.19 -25.21
CA PHE A 619 -13.74 10.07 -25.34
C PHE A 619 -13.28 9.79 -26.76
N ASN A 620 -14.13 9.23 -27.64
CA ASN A 620 -13.77 9.08 -29.05
C ASN A 620 -13.80 10.44 -29.76
N VAL A 621 -14.83 11.26 -29.54
CA VAL A 621 -14.87 12.63 -30.07
C VAL A 621 -13.68 13.45 -29.57
N MET A 622 -13.37 13.40 -28.27
CA MET A 622 -12.22 14.10 -27.70
C MET A 622 -10.88 13.65 -28.31
N LYS A 623 -10.67 12.33 -28.52
CA LYS A 623 -9.49 11.78 -29.19
C LYS A 623 -9.39 12.27 -30.64
N GLU A 624 -10.48 12.21 -31.39
CA GLU A 624 -10.55 12.63 -32.80
C GLU A 624 -10.30 14.13 -32.95
N ASN A 625 -10.92 14.96 -32.10
CA ASN A 625 -10.76 16.41 -32.12
C ASN A 625 -9.34 16.83 -31.70
N MET A 626 -8.79 16.28 -30.61
CA MET A 626 -7.39 16.54 -30.24
C MET A 626 -6.41 16.04 -31.30
N SER A 627 -6.71 14.96 -32.01
CA SER A 627 -5.91 14.46 -33.14
C SER A 627 -5.98 15.42 -34.33
N HIS A 628 -7.18 15.84 -34.76
CA HIS A 628 -7.38 16.81 -35.84
C HIS A 628 -6.69 18.16 -35.54
N GLN A 629 -6.90 18.69 -34.33
CA GLN A 629 -6.24 19.90 -33.83
C GLN A 629 -4.70 19.78 -33.74
N ASN A 630 -4.14 18.57 -33.81
CA ASN A 630 -2.70 18.29 -33.82
C ASN A 630 -2.25 17.52 -35.09
N GLN A 631 -2.85 17.80 -36.25
CA GLN A 631 -2.43 17.28 -37.57
C GLN A 631 -2.51 15.74 -37.72
N GLY A 632 -3.49 15.11 -37.07
CA GLY A 632 -3.66 13.65 -37.06
C GLY A 632 -2.76 12.93 -36.04
N ALA A 633 -2.11 13.67 -35.13
CA ALA A 633 -1.32 13.08 -34.06
C ALA A 633 -2.21 12.68 -32.88
N ASP A 634 -2.26 11.37 -32.59
CA ASP A 634 -2.90 10.84 -31.38
C ASP A 634 -2.13 11.33 -30.12
N VAL A 635 -2.70 12.34 -29.46
CA VAL A 635 -2.09 13.11 -28.37
C VAL A 635 -2.71 12.78 -27.01
N LEU A 636 -4.01 12.45 -27.00
CA LEU A 636 -4.84 12.30 -25.81
C LEU A 636 -5.18 10.83 -25.60
N SER A 637 -4.90 10.33 -24.41
CA SER A 637 -5.28 8.98 -23.98
C SER A 637 -5.95 9.00 -22.60
N PHE A 638 -6.86 8.05 -22.40
CA PHE A 638 -7.56 7.83 -21.14
C PHE A 638 -7.08 6.50 -20.56
N GLY A 639 -6.79 6.47 -19.27
CA GLY A 639 -6.21 5.31 -18.59
C GLY A 639 -7.10 4.77 -17.49
N PHE A 640 -6.47 4.50 -16.35
CA PHE A 640 -7.09 3.98 -15.15
C PHE A 640 -8.35 4.77 -14.73
N PHE A 641 -9.35 4.03 -14.26
CA PHE A 641 -10.60 4.55 -13.74
C PHE A 641 -10.94 3.88 -12.40
N GLN A 642 -11.45 4.64 -11.43
CA GLN A 642 -12.03 4.07 -10.21
C GLN A 642 -13.36 4.73 -9.82
N GLY A 643 -14.26 3.94 -9.24
CA GLY A 643 -15.52 4.39 -8.66
C GLY A 643 -15.65 3.89 -7.23
N TYR A 644 -15.79 4.79 -6.25
CA TYR A 644 -15.91 4.41 -4.84
C TYR A 644 -16.73 5.39 -3.99
N SER A 645 -17.39 4.89 -2.93
CA SER A 645 -18.04 5.76 -1.93
C SER A 645 -17.00 6.50 -1.08
N ASN A 646 -17.17 7.80 -0.88
CA ASN A 646 -16.26 8.67 -0.11
C ASN A 646 -16.15 8.31 1.37
N LEU A 647 -17.03 7.44 1.89
CA LEU A 647 -16.80 6.73 3.16
C LEU A 647 -15.40 6.08 3.22
N LYS A 648 -14.86 5.62 2.07
CA LYS A 648 -13.47 5.16 1.93
C LYS A 648 -12.46 6.17 2.51
N ARG A 649 -12.65 7.48 2.26
CA ARG A 649 -11.78 8.57 2.73
C ARG A 649 -12.01 8.86 4.21
N SER A 650 -13.26 9.01 4.65
CA SER A 650 -13.60 9.25 6.07
C SER A 650 -13.16 8.10 6.99
N ILE A 651 -13.15 6.85 6.49
CA ILE A 651 -12.63 5.68 7.20
C ILE A 651 -11.09 5.64 7.17
N ARG A 652 -10.43 6.05 6.07
CA ARG A 652 -8.96 6.07 5.94
C ARG A 652 -8.48 7.12 4.94
N HIS A 653 -7.60 8.02 5.39
CA HIS A 653 -6.96 9.01 4.50
C HIS A 653 -5.85 8.37 3.64
N GLY A 654 -5.19 7.34 4.15
CA GLY A 654 -4.19 6.55 3.43
C GLY A 654 -4.26 5.05 3.78
N PRO A 655 -3.51 4.17 3.09
CA PRO A 655 -3.59 2.72 3.30
C PRO A 655 -3.23 2.25 4.71
N HIS A 656 -2.45 3.05 5.45
CA HIS A 656 -1.96 2.75 6.80
C HIS A 656 -2.82 3.39 7.91
N ASP A 657 -3.82 4.21 7.53
CA ASP A 657 -4.79 4.80 8.43
C ASP A 657 -6.07 3.94 8.52
N LEU A 658 -5.94 2.62 8.38
CA LEU A 658 -7.01 1.65 8.65
C LEU A 658 -6.52 0.65 9.70
N LEU A 659 -6.81 0.92 10.98
CA LEU A 659 -6.42 0.06 12.10
C LEU A 659 -7.00 -1.36 11.96
N ALA A 660 -8.18 -1.49 11.35
CA ALA A 660 -8.76 -2.79 11.00
C ALA A 660 -7.85 -3.63 10.08
N SER A 661 -6.99 -3.01 9.27
CA SER A 661 -6.04 -3.71 8.37
C SER A 661 -4.75 -4.18 9.05
N HIS A 662 -4.53 -3.78 10.31
CA HIS A 662 -3.27 -4.01 11.01
C HIS A 662 -3.22 -5.30 11.84
N GLY A 663 -4.31 -6.06 11.97
CA GLY A 663 -4.29 -7.35 12.68
C GLY A 663 -3.88 -7.26 14.17
N LEU A 664 -4.24 -6.15 14.82
CA LEU A 664 -3.72 -5.78 16.15
C LEU A 664 -4.22 -6.71 17.25
N ALA A 665 -5.48 -7.17 17.19
CA ALA A 665 -6.01 -8.14 18.15
C ALA A 665 -5.29 -9.49 18.03
N THR A 666 -5.03 -9.94 16.80
CA THR A 666 -4.26 -11.16 16.52
C THR A 666 -2.86 -11.07 17.11
N ALA A 667 -2.15 -9.96 16.90
CA ALA A 667 -0.81 -9.77 17.45
C ALA A 667 -0.81 -9.65 18.98
N ALA A 668 -1.82 -9.02 19.57
CA ALA A 668 -1.92 -8.82 21.02
C ALA A 668 -2.21 -10.12 21.79
N PHE A 669 -3.16 -10.95 21.33
CA PHE A 669 -3.70 -12.08 22.11
C PHE A 669 -3.06 -13.45 21.84
N THR A 670 -2.37 -13.62 20.70
CA THR A 670 -1.91 -14.95 20.27
C THR A 670 -0.50 -15.33 20.75
N ILE A 671 0.22 -14.42 21.41
CA ILE A 671 1.44 -14.75 22.17
C ILE A 671 1.07 -15.07 23.63
N PRO A 672 1.45 -16.25 24.16
CA PRO A 672 1.32 -16.56 25.58
C PRO A 672 2.09 -15.57 26.46
N SER A 673 1.47 -15.08 27.54
CA SER A 673 2.12 -14.15 28.48
C SER A 673 3.44 -14.71 29.05
N ALA A 674 3.52 -16.03 29.28
CA ALA A 674 4.74 -16.73 29.73
C ALA A 674 5.84 -16.89 28.65
N GLU A 675 5.54 -16.56 27.40
CA GLU A 675 6.52 -16.42 26.31
C GLU A 675 6.98 -14.96 26.19
N ALA A 676 6.02 -14.01 26.16
CA ALA A 676 6.33 -12.59 26.07
C ALA A 676 7.22 -12.09 27.23
N GLN A 677 6.97 -12.55 28.46
CA GLN A 677 7.76 -12.23 29.65
C GLN A 677 9.24 -12.69 29.59
N ARG A 678 9.64 -13.50 28.60
CA ARG A 678 11.03 -13.97 28.47
C ARG A 678 11.99 -12.92 27.90
N MET A 679 11.47 -11.89 27.23
CA MET A 679 12.27 -10.81 26.64
C MET A 679 11.55 -9.47 26.84
N ALA A 680 12.24 -8.47 27.43
CA ALA A 680 11.63 -7.17 27.73
C ALA A 680 10.96 -6.55 26.49
N ARG A 681 11.69 -6.40 25.37
CA ARG A 681 11.17 -5.90 24.08
C ARG A 681 9.90 -6.61 23.60
N LEU A 682 9.77 -7.92 23.84
CA LEU A 682 8.59 -8.71 23.44
C LEU A 682 7.39 -8.45 24.36
N LYS A 683 7.61 -8.50 25.68
CA LYS A 683 6.63 -8.08 26.70
C LYS A 683 6.15 -6.66 26.43
N ASP A 684 7.04 -5.72 26.24
CA ASP A 684 6.73 -4.30 26.15
C ASP A 684 5.97 -3.98 24.85
N LYS A 685 6.33 -4.62 23.73
CA LYS A 685 5.54 -4.53 22.48
C LYS A 685 4.16 -5.18 22.61
N GLN A 686 4.04 -6.34 23.26
CA GLN A 686 2.72 -6.92 23.56
C GLN A 686 1.89 -6.03 24.49
N GLN A 687 2.51 -5.38 25.49
CA GLN A 687 1.82 -4.46 26.39
C GLN A 687 1.30 -3.19 25.67
N ARG A 688 2.05 -2.64 24.70
CA ARG A 688 1.56 -1.55 23.84
C ARG A 688 0.35 -1.99 22.99
N LEU A 689 0.44 -3.14 22.32
CA LEU A 689 -0.66 -3.69 21.50
C LEU A 689 -1.91 -4.01 22.35
N LEU A 690 -1.72 -4.59 23.54
CA LEU A 690 -2.78 -4.84 24.52
C LEU A 690 -3.35 -3.55 25.15
N ALA A 691 -2.63 -2.43 25.13
CA ALA A 691 -3.17 -1.13 25.52
C ALA A 691 -4.07 -0.56 24.41
N GLN A 692 -3.58 -0.58 23.16
CA GLN A 692 -4.31 -0.11 21.98
C GLN A 692 -5.63 -0.86 21.77
N VAL A 693 -5.60 -2.20 21.73
CA VAL A 693 -6.80 -3.04 21.53
C VAL A 693 -7.80 -2.95 22.71
N ARG A 694 -7.40 -2.36 23.85
CA ARG A 694 -8.27 -2.09 25.01
C ARG A 694 -8.61 -0.61 25.20
N GLY A 695 -8.34 0.25 24.22
CA GLY A 695 -8.63 1.69 24.26
C GLY A 695 -7.80 2.51 25.26
N ARG A 696 -6.75 1.91 25.84
CA ARG A 696 -5.97 2.51 26.94
C ARG A 696 -4.94 3.55 26.49
N LEU A 697 -4.75 3.73 25.18
CA LEU A 697 -3.93 4.80 24.64
C LEU A 697 -4.71 6.13 24.53
N THR A 698 -6.05 6.07 24.58
CA THR A 698 -6.94 7.24 24.48
C THR A 698 -7.99 7.19 25.58
N PRO A 699 -7.65 7.42 26.87
CA PRO A 699 -8.56 7.17 28.00
C PRO A 699 -9.91 7.89 27.90
N ASP A 700 -9.92 9.11 27.37
CA ASP A 700 -11.11 9.97 27.27
C ASP A 700 -12.04 9.62 26.09
N ASN A 701 -11.50 8.96 25.06
CA ASN A 701 -12.27 8.26 24.03
C ASN A 701 -11.60 6.90 23.73
N PRO A 702 -11.92 5.85 24.51
CA PRO A 702 -11.30 4.53 24.32
C PRO A 702 -11.50 3.96 22.91
N GLY A 703 -12.60 4.34 22.25
CA GLY A 703 -12.89 3.93 20.87
C GLY A 703 -11.81 4.35 19.87
N ALA A 704 -11.24 5.54 20.03
CA ALA A 704 -10.30 6.15 19.08
C ALA A 704 -9.01 5.35 18.85
N SER A 705 -8.54 4.56 19.83
CA SER A 705 -7.36 3.70 19.67
C SER A 705 -7.69 2.22 19.40
N THR A 706 -8.94 1.78 19.60
CA THR A 706 -9.37 0.41 19.23
C THR A 706 -9.75 0.31 17.76
N PRO A 707 -9.37 -0.76 17.02
CA PRO A 707 -9.58 -0.82 15.58
C PRO A 707 -11.02 -0.62 15.12
N PHE A 708 -11.94 -1.48 15.57
CA PHE A 708 -13.30 -1.52 15.04
C PHE A 708 -14.20 -0.40 15.57
N ALA A 709 -14.01 0.03 16.82
CA ALA A 709 -14.75 1.19 17.34
C ALA A 709 -14.29 2.50 16.70
N ARG A 710 -13.00 2.65 16.33
CA ARG A 710 -12.52 3.84 15.59
C ARG A 710 -13.11 3.90 14.19
N GLU A 711 -13.08 2.79 13.44
CA GLU A 711 -13.68 2.81 12.09
C GLU A 711 -15.20 3.00 12.16
N ARG A 712 -15.84 2.46 13.20
CA ARG A 712 -17.25 2.70 13.53
C ARG A 712 -17.53 4.18 13.79
N GLN A 713 -16.78 4.83 14.68
CA GLN A 713 -16.91 6.27 14.97
C GLN A 713 -16.70 7.12 13.71
N ARG A 714 -15.76 6.74 12.83
CA ARG A 714 -15.52 7.41 11.54
C ARG A 714 -16.71 7.28 10.58
N VAL A 715 -17.34 6.11 10.48
CA VAL A 715 -18.58 5.93 9.69
C VAL A 715 -19.76 6.67 10.33
N GLU A 716 -19.94 6.58 11.65
CA GLU A 716 -21.00 7.28 12.39
C GLU A 716 -20.87 8.81 12.23
N ALA A 717 -19.66 9.36 12.19
CA ALA A 717 -19.41 10.77 11.90
C ALA A 717 -19.71 11.15 10.43
N ALA A 718 -19.24 10.36 9.46
CA ALA A 718 -19.53 10.60 8.04
C ALA A 718 -21.04 10.50 7.72
N MET A 719 -21.79 9.66 8.43
CA MET A 719 -23.26 9.63 8.37
C MET A 719 -23.89 10.93 8.87
N GLN A 720 -23.39 11.51 9.98
CA GLN A 720 -23.88 12.77 10.54
C GLN A 720 -23.56 13.97 9.63
N ALA A 721 -22.37 14.00 9.04
CA ALA A 721 -21.92 15.03 8.11
C ALA A 721 -22.51 14.88 6.68
N ASN A 722 -23.14 13.75 6.36
CA ASN A 722 -23.61 13.35 5.02
C ASN A 722 -22.47 13.17 3.97
N GLU A 723 -21.26 12.82 4.42
CA GLU A 723 -20.05 12.65 3.62
C GLU A 723 -19.98 11.28 2.91
N PHE A 724 -21.05 10.89 2.23
CA PHE A 724 -21.20 9.55 1.62
C PHE A 724 -21.50 9.58 0.11
N ALA A 725 -21.09 10.66 -0.56
CA ALA A 725 -21.04 10.79 -2.02
C ALA A 725 -20.31 9.63 -2.70
N PHE A 726 -20.61 9.35 -3.97
CA PHE A 726 -19.85 8.39 -4.78
C PHE A 726 -18.85 9.14 -5.66
N ARG A 727 -17.57 8.91 -5.45
CA ARG A 727 -16.49 9.47 -6.26
C ARG A 727 -16.24 8.62 -7.48
N PHE A 728 -16.22 9.26 -8.65
CA PHE A 728 -15.57 8.74 -9.85
C PHE A 728 -14.20 9.41 -10.01
N GLU A 729 -13.19 8.70 -10.50
CA GLU A 729 -11.90 9.26 -10.90
C GLU A 729 -11.50 8.73 -12.26
N GLN A 730 -11.21 9.63 -13.21
CA GLN A 730 -10.66 9.28 -14.52
C GLN A 730 -9.26 9.87 -14.67
N VAL A 731 -8.28 9.01 -14.98
CA VAL A 731 -6.92 9.44 -15.33
C VAL A 731 -6.86 9.78 -16.82
N ILE A 732 -6.43 11.01 -17.10
CA ILE A 732 -6.23 11.58 -18.44
C ILE A 732 -4.72 11.72 -18.67
N SER A 733 -4.27 11.51 -19.91
CA SER A 733 -2.86 11.55 -20.28
C SER A 733 -2.65 12.26 -21.61
N ILE A 734 -1.64 13.13 -21.66
CA ILE A 734 -1.28 13.95 -22.82
C ILE A 734 0.18 13.67 -23.22
N ASN A 735 0.39 13.26 -24.47
CA ASN A 735 1.71 13.09 -25.08
C ASN A 735 2.25 14.45 -25.56
N ALA A 736 2.98 15.15 -24.69
CA ALA A 736 3.46 16.51 -24.96
C ALA A 736 4.34 16.65 -26.23
N PRO A 737 5.22 15.68 -26.59
CA PRO A 737 5.98 15.71 -27.85
C PRO A 737 5.12 15.66 -29.12
N ARG A 738 3.90 15.11 -29.06
CA ARG A 738 2.96 15.04 -30.19
C ARG A 738 2.04 16.26 -30.30
N LEU A 739 1.93 17.10 -29.27
CA LEU A 739 1.29 18.42 -29.41
C LEU A 739 2.03 19.26 -30.44
N MET A 740 1.29 19.94 -31.33
CA MET A 740 1.83 21.01 -32.17
C MET A 740 2.48 22.08 -31.29
N ARG A 741 3.63 22.64 -31.70
CA ARG A 741 4.37 23.67 -30.93
C ARG A 741 3.48 24.82 -30.45
N ARG A 742 2.55 25.32 -31.28
CA ARG A 742 1.61 26.40 -30.94
C ARG A 742 0.52 26.02 -29.91
N ARG A 743 0.30 24.72 -29.65
CA ARG A 743 -0.61 24.16 -28.64
C ARG A 743 0.15 23.41 -27.52
N ARG A 744 1.47 23.62 -27.40
CA ARG A 744 2.30 23.01 -26.33
C ARG A 744 2.32 23.89 -25.08
N ASN A 745 1.14 24.10 -24.51
CA ASN A 745 0.87 24.91 -23.31
C ASN A 745 -0.07 24.13 -22.37
N PHE A 746 -0.13 24.48 -21.09
CA PHE A 746 -1.01 23.75 -20.16
C PHE A 746 -2.48 24.06 -20.38
N SER A 747 -2.86 25.19 -21.01
CA SER A 747 -4.23 25.38 -21.52
C SER A 747 -4.71 24.20 -22.36
N SER A 748 -3.88 23.74 -23.33
CA SER A 748 -4.20 22.59 -24.19
C SER A 748 -4.02 21.23 -23.51
N VAL A 749 -3.25 21.16 -22.41
CA VAL A 749 -3.08 19.94 -21.60
C VAL A 749 -4.28 19.72 -20.68
N LEU A 750 -4.82 20.78 -20.08
CA LEU A 750 -5.93 20.73 -19.11
C LEU A 750 -7.32 20.79 -19.77
N GLN A 751 -7.44 21.37 -20.96
CA GLN A 751 -8.68 21.47 -21.75
C GLN A 751 -9.62 20.24 -21.70
N PRO A 752 -9.13 18.97 -21.78
CA PRO A 752 -9.98 17.79 -21.68
C PRO A 752 -10.92 17.73 -20.46
N ILE A 753 -10.57 18.30 -19.30
CA ILE A 753 -11.40 18.15 -18.09
C ILE A 753 -12.79 18.78 -18.24
N PHE A 754 -12.93 19.87 -19.00
CA PHE A 754 -14.16 20.64 -19.05
C PHE A 754 -15.33 19.84 -19.65
N GLN A 755 -15.07 18.99 -20.64
CA GLN A 755 -16.10 18.13 -21.23
C GLN A 755 -16.46 16.93 -20.34
N LEU A 756 -15.53 16.41 -19.53
CA LEU A 756 -15.89 15.46 -18.46
C LEU A 756 -16.76 16.15 -17.39
N MET A 757 -16.43 17.38 -17.00
CA MET A 757 -17.22 18.16 -16.04
C MET A 757 -18.64 18.39 -16.57
N ARG A 758 -18.77 18.78 -17.85
CA ARG A 758 -20.06 18.91 -18.55
C ARG A 758 -20.87 17.62 -18.51
N LEU A 759 -20.27 16.47 -18.82
CA LEU A 759 -20.95 15.17 -18.79
C LEU A 759 -21.52 14.87 -17.39
N PHE A 760 -20.73 15.04 -16.33
CA PHE A 760 -21.23 14.77 -14.97
C PHE A 760 -22.30 15.78 -14.50
N LEU A 761 -22.30 17.00 -15.01
CA LEU A 761 -23.32 18.03 -14.75
C LEU A 761 -24.63 17.80 -15.52
N LYS A 762 -24.56 17.43 -16.81
CA LYS A 762 -25.70 17.43 -17.74
C LYS A 762 -26.23 16.03 -18.08
N GLU A 763 -25.38 15.03 -18.15
CA GLU A 763 -25.69 13.70 -18.73
C GLU A 763 -25.87 12.63 -17.64
N LYS A 764 -26.70 12.94 -16.64
CA LYS A 764 -27.03 12.06 -15.50
C LYS A 764 -27.34 10.62 -15.94
N GLN A 765 -28.03 10.45 -17.07
CA GLN A 765 -28.43 9.16 -17.64
C GLN A 765 -27.25 8.20 -17.87
N LEU A 766 -26.06 8.71 -18.21
CA LEU A 766 -24.90 7.88 -18.56
C LEU A 766 -24.29 7.19 -17.33
N TYR A 767 -24.20 7.89 -16.19
CA TYR A 767 -23.57 7.36 -14.97
C TYR A 767 -24.57 6.89 -13.91
N ALA A 768 -25.81 7.39 -13.87
CA ALA A 768 -26.82 6.94 -12.91
C ALA A 768 -27.15 5.45 -13.09
N GLY A 769 -27.13 4.95 -14.33
CA GLY A 769 -27.45 3.55 -14.66
C GLY A 769 -26.53 2.50 -14.02
N ILE A 770 -25.31 2.86 -13.60
CA ILE A 770 -24.39 1.97 -12.86
C ILE A 770 -24.47 2.11 -11.34
N LEU A 771 -25.25 3.08 -10.84
CA LEU A 771 -25.36 3.39 -9.42
C LEU A 771 -26.65 2.85 -8.79
N ARG A 772 -26.57 2.60 -7.49
CA ARG A 772 -27.67 2.18 -6.64
C ARG A 772 -27.71 3.04 -5.39
N ARG A 773 -28.90 3.51 -5.03
CA ARG A 773 -29.14 4.35 -3.86
C ARG A 773 -29.72 3.57 -2.68
N PHE A 774 -29.31 3.98 -1.49
CA PHE A 774 -29.63 3.37 -0.21
C PHE A 774 -30.06 4.47 0.78
N ASN A 775 -30.92 4.10 1.73
CA ASN A 775 -31.17 4.93 2.89
C ASN A 775 -29.88 4.95 3.76
N PRO A 776 -29.33 6.12 4.16
CA PRO A 776 -28.16 6.20 5.04
C PRO A 776 -28.28 5.34 6.31
N ASP A 777 -29.49 5.25 6.87
CA ASP A 777 -29.80 4.42 8.06
C ASP A 777 -29.52 2.92 7.82
N ILE A 778 -29.60 2.44 6.57
CA ILE A 778 -29.37 1.04 6.18
C ILE A 778 -27.95 0.86 5.65
N PHE A 779 -27.50 1.69 4.72
CA PHE A 779 -26.11 1.73 4.28
C PHE A 779 -25.63 3.19 4.31
N PRO A 780 -24.61 3.52 5.12
CA PRO A 780 -23.63 2.59 5.71
C PRO A 780 -23.98 1.99 7.09
N GLY A 781 -25.21 2.11 7.59
CA GLY A 781 -25.63 1.52 8.88
C GLY A 781 -25.22 0.05 9.11
N VAL A 782 -25.31 -0.82 8.09
CA VAL A 782 -24.81 -2.22 8.19
C VAL A 782 -23.31 -2.33 8.45
N MET A 783 -22.48 -1.37 8.00
CA MET A 783 -21.04 -1.36 8.30
C MET A 783 -20.78 -1.00 9.76
N VAL A 784 -21.60 -0.11 10.33
CA VAL A 784 -21.61 0.19 11.78
C VAL A 784 -22.00 -1.06 12.58
N ALA A 785 -23.06 -1.77 12.17
CA ALA A 785 -23.47 -3.03 12.81
C ALA A 785 -22.37 -4.10 12.75
N PHE A 786 -21.77 -4.36 11.59
CA PHE A 786 -20.64 -5.30 11.49
C PHE A 786 -19.42 -4.87 12.30
N ALA A 787 -19.17 -3.57 12.46
CA ALA A 787 -18.11 -3.07 13.34
C ALA A 787 -18.40 -3.43 14.81
N ARG A 788 -19.64 -3.28 15.28
CA ARG A 788 -20.08 -3.67 16.63
C ARG A 788 -19.94 -5.19 16.87
N VAL A 789 -20.27 -6.02 15.87
CA VAL A 789 -20.05 -7.47 15.92
C VAL A 789 -18.56 -7.80 16.11
N MET A 790 -17.66 -7.17 15.36
CA MET A 790 -16.21 -7.40 15.49
C MET A 790 -15.66 -6.86 16.82
N GLU A 791 -16.11 -5.68 17.26
CA GLU A 791 -15.77 -5.06 18.55
C GLU A 791 -16.15 -5.98 19.73
N ALA A 792 -17.39 -6.47 19.77
CA ALA A 792 -17.89 -7.39 20.80
C ALA A 792 -17.17 -8.75 20.78
N ALA A 793 -16.96 -9.34 19.59
CA ALA A 793 -16.24 -10.61 19.45
C ALA A 793 -14.78 -10.52 19.91
N ILE A 794 -14.11 -9.39 19.67
CA ILE A 794 -12.73 -9.13 20.11
C ILE A 794 -12.65 -8.85 21.62
N ALA A 795 -13.64 -8.17 22.21
CA ALA A 795 -13.74 -7.99 23.66
C ALA A 795 -13.90 -9.33 24.41
N GLU A 796 -14.67 -10.26 23.85
CA GLU A 796 -14.83 -11.63 24.38
C GLU A 796 -13.53 -12.45 24.25
N MET A 797 -12.79 -12.28 23.15
CA MET A 797 -11.46 -12.89 23.00
C MET A 797 -10.45 -12.33 24.01
N ASP A 798 -10.51 -11.03 24.34
CA ASP A 798 -9.71 -10.45 25.43
C ASP A 798 -10.09 -11.01 26.81
N ARG A 799 -11.39 -11.24 27.08
CA ARG A 799 -11.85 -11.88 28.32
C ARG A 799 -11.25 -13.28 28.46
N ARG A 800 -11.34 -14.10 27.40
CA ARG A 800 -10.77 -15.46 27.39
C ARG A 800 -9.24 -15.46 27.48
N PHE A 801 -8.56 -14.50 26.85
CA PHE A 801 -7.12 -14.31 26.98
C PHE A 801 -6.71 -14.02 28.43
N ARG A 802 -7.46 -13.14 29.12
CA ARG A 802 -7.26 -12.85 30.55
C ARG A 802 -7.51 -14.08 31.44
N GLU A 803 -8.56 -14.84 31.19
CA GLU A 803 -8.90 -16.05 31.96
C GLU A 803 -7.91 -17.21 31.76
N ALA A 804 -7.32 -17.34 30.57
CA ALA A 804 -6.22 -18.28 30.31
C ALA A 804 -4.87 -17.84 30.92
N GLY A 805 -4.75 -16.56 31.30
CA GLY A 805 -3.64 -16.01 32.08
C GLY A 805 -2.27 -16.18 31.43
N SER A 806 -1.41 -17.00 32.06
CA SER A 806 -0.04 -17.23 31.59
C SER A 806 0.04 -18.00 30.25
N LYS A 807 -1.03 -18.70 29.86
CA LYS A 807 -1.11 -19.48 28.62
C LYS A 807 -1.50 -18.65 27.38
N GLY A 808 -2.19 -17.52 27.56
CA GLY A 808 -2.82 -16.78 26.46
C GLY A 808 -3.87 -17.62 25.72
N LEU A 809 -4.23 -17.23 24.49
CA LEU A 809 -5.19 -18.00 23.68
C LEU A 809 -4.58 -19.32 23.18
N GLY A 810 -5.37 -20.40 23.24
CA GLY A 810 -5.08 -21.65 22.54
C GLY A 810 -5.21 -21.51 21.01
N MET A 811 -4.84 -22.55 20.25
CA MET A 811 -4.82 -22.50 18.79
C MET A 811 -6.16 -22.06 18.17
N ALA A 812 -7.29 -22.64 18.58
CA ALA A 812 -8.59 -22.37 17.95
C ALA A 812 -9.03 -20.90 18.11
N LEU A 813 -8.93 -20.34 19.33
CA LEU A 813 -9.21 -18.91 19.54
C LEU A 813 -8.18 -18.01 18.85
N SER A 814 -6.92 -18.45 18.70
CA SER A 814 -5.89 -17.70 17.95
C SER A 814 -6.24 -17.56 16.46
N GLU A 815 -6.66 -18.65 15.81
CA GLU A 815 -7.16 -18.62 14.43
C GLU A 815 -8.51 -17.88 14.33
N GLY A 816 -9.33 -17.93 15.39
CA GLY A 816 -10.57 -17.16 15.51
C GLY A 816 -10.33 -15.66 15.42
N VAL A 817 -9.44 -15.10 16.25
CA VAL A 817 -9.07 -13.67 16.19
C VAL A 817 -8.45 -13.32 14.83
N ALA A 818 -7.62 -14.21 14.27
CA ALA A 818 -7.01 -14.01 12.96
C ALA A 818 -8.02 -14.02 11.79
N ALA A 819 -9.19 -14.66 11.97
CA ALA A 819 -10.32 -14.55 11.06
C ALA A 819 -11.12 -13.27 11.29
N LEU A 820 -11.38 -12.86 12.55
CA LEU A 820 -12.09 -11.62 12.89
C LEU A 820 -11.38 -10.37 12.32
N ASP A 821 -10.07 -10.23 12.56
CA ASP A 821 -9.30 -9.09 12.02
C ASP A 821 -9.37 -9.02 10.47
N ARG A 822 -9.28 -10.18 9.79
CA ARG A 822 -9.34 -10.27 8.32
C ARG A 822 -10.74 -9.99 7.76
N LEU A 823 -11.79 -10.53 8.39
CA LEU A 823 -13.18 -10.28 8.01
C LEU A 823 -13.57 -8.82 8.23
N GLY A 824 -13.18 -8.26 9.37
CA GLY A 824 -13.35 -6.84 9.66
C GLY A 824 -12.67 -5.96 8.63
N ASN A 825 -11.40 -6.23 8.29
CA ASN A 825 -10.70 -5.52 7.21
C ASN A 825 -11.45 -5.63 5.86
N PHE A 826 -11.91 -6.83 5.48
CA PHE A 826 -12.67 -7.03 4.25
C PHE A 826 -14.00 -6.24 4.23
N CYS A 827 -14.67 -6.07 5.38
CA CYS A 827 -15.91 -5.28 5.49
C CYS A 827 -15.77 -3.82 5.02
N PHE A 828 -14.62 -3.19 5.30
CA PHE A 828 -14.32 -1.77 4.98
C PHE A 828 -13.48 -1.58 3.71
N THR A 829 -12.89 -2.64 3.17
CA THR A 829 -12.02 -2.56 1.97
C THR A 829 -12.60 -3.25 0.75
N GLY A 830 -13.35 -4.33 0.94
CA GLY A 830 -13.72 -5.28 -0.12
C GLY A 830 -12.52 -5.99 -0.77
N ASP A 831 -11.30 -5.87 -0.25
CA ASP A 831 -10.09 -6.40 -0.90
C ASP A 831 -9.95 -7.92 -0.67
N PRO A 832 -10.12 -8.77 -1.70
CA PRO A 832 -10.03 -10.21 -1.55
C PRO A 832 -8.65 -10.72 -1.13
N LYS A 833 -7.57 -9.92 -1.28
CA LYS A 833 -6.22 -10.32 -0.84
C LYS A 833 -6.15 -10.57 0.67
N VAL A 834 -6.97 -9.90 1.47
CA VAL A 834 -6.98 -10.04 2.93
C VAL A 834 -7.67 -11.32 3.40
N LEU A 835 -8.34 -12.04 2.49
CA LEU A 835 -9.04 -13.30 2.75
C LEU A 835 -8.22 -14.49 2.23
N PRO A 836 -7.45 -15.20 3.10
CA PRO A 836 -6.60 -16.31 2.70
C PRO A 836 -7.44 -17.47 2.16
N THR A 837 -7.57 -17.52 0.82
CA THR A 837 -8.60 -18.30 0.13
C THR A 837 -8.55 -19.80 0.47
N LYS A 838 -7.36 -20.37 0.68
CA LYS A 838 -7.16 -21.76 1.08
C LYS A 838 -7.81 -22.12 2.43
N VAL A 839 -7.85 -21.18 3.38
CA VAL A 839 -8.49 -21.36 4.70
C VAL A 839 -9.97 -20.92 4.63
N MET A 840 -10.23 -19.73 4.11
CA MET A 840 -11.59 -19.13 4.06
C MET A 840 -12.57 -19.95 3.21
N ARG A 841 -12.09 -20.72 2.23
CA ARG A 841 -12.91 -21.68 1.46
C ARG A 841 -13.42 -22.84 2.33
N LEU A 842 -12.59 -23.37 3.24
CA LEU A 842 -12.97 -24.48 4.14
C LEU A 842 -13.82 -24.02 5.33
N LEU A 843 -13.63 -22.79 5.80
CA LEU A 843 -14.52 -22.17 6.79
C LEU A 843 -15.93 -21.91 6.23
N GLY A 844 -16.18 -22.12 4.93
CA GLY A 844 -17.45 -21.82 4.26
C GLY A 844 -17.66 -20.32 3.98
N THR A 845 -16.72 -19.49 4.42
CA THR A 845 -16.77 -18.03 4.35
C THR A 845 -16.87 -17.54 2.91
N MET A 846 -16.04 -18.05 1.99
CA MET A 846 -16.02 -17.57 0.59
C MET A 846 -17.37 -17.79 -0.12
N ASP A 847 -18.02 -18.93 0.09
CA ASP A 847 -19.34 -19.21 -0.49
C ASP A 847 -20.46 -18.41 0.18
N SER A 848 -20.36 -18.19 1.50
CA SER A 848 -21.33 -17.39 2.25
C SER A 848 -21.26 -15.90 1.90
N LEU A 849 -20.06 -15.34 1.71
CA LEU A 849 -19.89 -13.98 1.18
C LEU A 849 -20.48 -13.87 -0.23
N LYS A 850 -20.18 -14.85 -1.09
CA LYS A 850 -20.60 -14.88 -2.50
C LYS A 850 -22.12 -15.06 -2.69
N ARG A 851 -22.79 -15.83 -1.82
CA ARG A 851 -24.22 -16.20 -1.98
C ARG A 851 -25.14 -15.58 -0.93
N CYS A 852 -24.69 -15.43 0.31
CA CYS A 852 -25.53 -15.00 1.43
C CYS A 852 -25.31 -13.54 1.85
N GLY A 853 -24.24 -12.89 1.37
CA GLY A 853 -23.84 -11.54 1.81
C GLY A 853 -23.32 -11.50 3.25
N TRP A 854 -22.80 -12.63 3.76
CA TRP A 854 -22.61 -12.84 5.21
C TRP A 854 -21.27 -13.52 5.55
N PRO A 855 -20.49 -13.03 6.55
CA PRO A 855 -19.15 -13.50 6.91
C PRO A 855 -19.15 -14.77 7.80
N PHE A 856 -19.80 -15.84 7.34
CA PHE A 856 -19.90 -17.11 8.06
C PHE A 856 -18.55 -17.78 8.36
N ILE A 857 -18.39 -18.29 9.58
CA ILE A 857 -17.31 -19.20 9.99
C ILE A 857 -17.93 -20.54 10.41
N SER A 858 -17.52 -21.65 9.79
CA SER A 858 -18.12 -22.97 10.05
C SER A 858 -17.67 -23.59 11.39
N PRO A 859 -18.57 -23.82 12.38
CA PRO A 859 -18.27 -24.56 13.62
C PRO A 859 -17.67 -25.96 13.39
N ARG A 860 -17.92 -26.57 12.22
CA ARG A 860 -17.38 -27.89 11.85
C ARG A 860 -15.88 -27.87 11.54
N MET A 861 -15.32 -26.68 11.34
CA MET A 861 -13.90 -26.46 11.04
C MET A 861 -13.21 -25.62 12.12
N LEU A 862 -13.87 -24.59 12.62
CA LEU A 862 -13.37 -23.69 13.67
C LEU A 862 -14.56 -23.22 14.52
N ASP A 863 -14.69 -23.76 15.73
CA ASP A 863 -15.69 -23.27 16.70
C ASP A 863 -15.01 -22.44 17.78
N THR A 864 -15.39 -21.18 17.88
CA THR A 864 -14.96 -20.19 18.88
C THR A 864 -15.98 -19.95 20.00
N ARG A 865 -17.19 -20.53 19.96
CA ARG A 865 -18.28 -20.18 20.90
C ARG A 865 -17.99 -20.61 22.32
N ASP A 866 -17.53 -21.85 22.52
CA ASP A 866 -17.37 -22.42 23.86
C ASP A 866 -15.90 -22.54 24.30
N GLY A 867 -15.62 -22.09 25.53
CA GLY A 867 -14.37 -22.36 26.25
C GLY A 867 -13.11 -21.99 25.47
N GLN A 868 -12.24 -22.97 25.26
CA GLN A 868 -10.96 -22.83 24.53
C GLN A 868 -11.09 -22.91 23.00
N GLY A 869 -12.32 -23.06 22.49
CA GLY A 869 -12.61 -23.34 21.08
C GLY A 869 -12.19 -24.74 20.64
N LEU A 870 -12.59 -25.10 19.42
CA LEU A 870 -12.26 -26.35 18.74
C LEU A 870 -11.83 -26.07 17.31
N VAL A 871 -10.88 -26.86 16.79
CA VAL A 871 -10.39 -26.74 15.41
C VAL A 871 -10.23 -28.13 14.78
N ASN A 872 -10.76 -28.31 13.57
CA ASN A 872 -10.78 -29.60 12.87
C ASN A 872 -9.46 -29.83 12.11
N LEU A 873 -8.44 -30.29 12.84
CA LEU A 873 -7.09 -30.52 12.33
C LEU A 873 -7.02 -31.53 11.18
N VAL A 874 -7.99 -32.45 11.08
CA VAL A 874 -8.03 -33.48 10.01
C VAL A 874 -8.45 -32.85 8.67
N GLY A 875 -9.32 -31.83 8.71
CA GLY A 875 -9.72 -31.08 7.51
C GLY A 875 -8.89 -29.81 7.27
N TRP A 876 -8.01 -29.41 8.19
CA TRP A 876 -7.32 -28.11 8.13
C TRP A 876 -6.24 -28.07 7.03
N PRO A 877 -6.03 -26.94 6.31
CA PRO A 877 -5.03 -26.89 5.25
C PRO A 877 -3.60 -27.11 5.77
N GLN A 878 -2.81 -27.85 5.00
CA GLN A 878 -1.41 -28.12 5.29
C GLN A 878 -0.49 -27.58 4.18
N LEU A 879 0.78 -27.36 4.55
CA LEU A 879 1.91 -27.11 3.67
C LEU A 879 2.47 -28.44 3.13
N SER A 880 3.35 -28.37 2.13
CA SER A 880 4.01 -29.56 1.54
C SER A 880 4.79 -30.41 2.53
N ASN A 881 5.24 -29.83 3.65
CA ASN A 881 5.94 -30.51 4.75
C ASN A 881 4.99 -31.08 5.84
N GLY A 882 3.67 -31.01 5.63
CA GLY A 882 2.64 -31.52 6.54
C GLY A 882 2.28 -30.61 7.72
N ARG A 883 2.97 -29.47 7.92
CA ARG A 883 2.57 -28.49 8.95
C ARG A 883 1.26 -27.79 8.55
N PRO A 884 0.34 -27.48 9.48
CA PRO A 884 -0.85 -26.72 9.16
C PRO A 884 -0.52 -25.26 8.84
N VAL A 885 -1.34 -24.70 7.97
CA VAL A 885 -1.41 -23.29 7.58
C VAL A 885 -2.13 -22.52 8.68
N LEU A 886 -1.47 -21.58 9.35
CA LEU A 886 -2.06 -20.81 10.46
C LEU A 886 -2.09 -19.31 10.14
N MET A 887 -3.27 -18.70 10.16
CA MET A 887 -3.51 -17.30 9.84
C MET A 887 -2.91 -16.34 10.88
N HIS A 888 -2.85 -16.71 12.16
CA HIS A 888 -2.27 -15.83 13.18
C HIS A 888 -0.74 -15.72 13.09
N VAL A 889 -0.06 -16.73 12.54
CA VAL A 889 1.41 -16.78 12.48
C VAL A 889 1.95 -15.71 11.53
N ALA A 890 1.32 -15.46 10.38
CA ALA A 890 1.72 -14.39 9.47
C ALA A 890 1.58 -12.99 10.12
N SER A 891 0.50 -12.76 10.88
CA SER A 891 0.30 -11.52 11.63
C SER A 891 1.35 -11.32 12.73
N LEU A 892 1.85 -12.40 13.35
CA LEU A 892 2.97 -12.34 14.29
C LEU A 892 4.32 -12.04 13.61
N GLU A 893 4.54 -12.52 12.38
CA GLU A 893 5.76 -12.26 11.62
C GLU A 893 5.88 -10.78 11.25
N TYR A 894 4.77 -10.16 10.82
CA TYR A 894 4.69 -8.72 10.59
C TYR A 894 4.94 -7.92 11.87
N HIS A 895 4.21 -8.20 12.96
CA HIS A 895 4.27 -7.37 14.16
C HIS A 895 5.58 -7.47 14.93
N TYR A 896 6.02 -8.70 15.20
CA TYR A 896 7.20 -8.92 16.02
C TYR A 896 8.39 -9.15 15.10
N ASP A 897 8.61 -10.40 14.70
CA ASP A 897 9.46 -10.82 13.59
C ASP A 897 9.23 -12.31 13.29
N ARG A 898 9.92 -12.80 12.25
CA ARG A 898 9.92 -14.21 11.82
C ARG A 898 10.36 -15.21 12.88
N THR A 899 11.14 -14.81 13.90
CA THR A 899 11.56 -15.72 14.98
C THR A 899 10.43 -16.00 15.96
N VAL A 900 9.64 -14.97 16.28
CA VAL A 900 8.45 -15.09 17.14
C VAL A 900 7.37 -15.89 16.43
N ALA A 901 7.11 -15.60 15.16
CA ALA A 901 6.20 -16.38 14.32
C ALA A 901 6.61 -17.86 14.22
N SER A 902 7.89 -18.13 13.89
CA SER A 902 8.43 -19.49 13.85
C SER A 902 8.35 -20.21 15.21
N ASN A 903 8.63 -19.51 16.32
CA ASN A 903 8.49 -20.10 17.65
C ASN A 903 7.04 -20.46 17.96
N ARG A 904 6.08 -19.56 17.74
CA ARG A 904 4.65 -19.87 17.94
C ARG A 904 4.19 -21.03 17.07
N HIS A 905 4.50 -21.04 15.77
CA HIS A 905 4.17 -22.14 14.86
C HIS A 905 4.77 -23.48 15.32
N SER A 906 6.03 -23.47 15.76
CA SER A 906 6.75 -24.67 16.22
C SER A 906 6.22 -25.19 17.55
N GLN A 907 5.93 -24.31 18.51
CA GLN A 907 5.35 -24.69 19.80
C GLN A 907 3.97 -25.33 19.59
N LEU A 908 3.09 -24.72 18.78
CA LEU A 908 1.79 -25.33 18.43
C LEU A 908 1.96 -26.67 17.71
N TRP A 909 2.87 -26.76 16.73
CA TRP A 909 3.10 -27.96 15.92
C TRP A 909 3.48 -29.18 16.76
N PHE A 910 4.37 -28.99 17.74
CA PHE A 910 4.85 -30.08 18.59
C PHE A 910 4.02 -30.30 19.87
N ALA A 911 3.32 -29.28 20.39
CA ALA A 911 2.56 -29.39 21.65
C ALA A 911 1.08 -29.77 21.47
N GLU A 912 0.38 -29.10 20.53
CA GLU A 912 -1.08 -29.17 20.38
C GLU A 912 -1.51 -29.98 19.15
N LEU A 913 -0.72 -29.91 18.08
CA LEU A 913 -1.05 -30.45 16.76
C LEU A 913 -0.62 -31.90 16.51
N GLY A 914 0.11 -32.53 17.44
CA GLY A 914 0.62 -33.89 17.28
C GLY A 914 1.64 -34.06 16.14
N GLY A 915 2.31 -32.98 15.75
CA GLY A 915 3.21 -32.90 14.60
C GLY A 915 4.40 -33.88 14.65
N ARG A 916 4.92 -34.23 13.45
CA ARG A 916 5.98 -35.23 13.15
C ARG A 916 6.49 -35.97 14.40
N SER A 917 5.74 -37.01 14.81
CA SER A 917 6.04 -37.71 16.06
C SER A 917 7.45 -38.32 16.03
N ILE A 918 8.30 -37.87 16.96
CA ILE A 918 9.66 -38.36 17.14
C ILE A 918 9.60 -39.63 18.01
N ASP A 919 8.96 -40.65 17.44
CA ASP A 919 8.68 -41.97 18.04
C ASP A 919 9.84 -42.97 17.88
N GLY A 920 10.94 -42.56 17.24
CA GLY A 920 12.16 -43.36 17.12
C GLY A 920 13.38 -42.59 16.61
N MET A 921 14.57 -43.14 16.88
CA MET A 921 15.88 -42.57 16.51
C MET A 921 16.05 -42.31 15.01
N ASP A 922 15.38 -43.10 14.16
CA ASP A 922 15.43 -42.98 12.71
C ASP A 922 14.86 -41.62 12.24
N ARG A 923 13.56 -41.39 12.49
CA ARG A 923 12.89 -40.10 12.25
C ARG A 923 13.55 -38.93 12.97
N MET A 924 14.09 -39.16 14.17
CA MET A 924 14.87 -38.16 14.90
C MET A 924 16.09 -37.70 14.10
N THR A 925 16.86 -38.63 13.51
CA THR A 925 18.00 -38.28 12.66
C THR A 925 17.58 -37.66 11.33
N THR A 926 16.46 -38.08 10.73
CA THR A 926 15.92 -37.43 9.52
C THR A 926 15.52 -35.98 9.79
N PHE A 927 14.73 -35.73 10.84
CA PHE A 927 14.31 -34.38 11.24
C PHE A 927 15.50 -33.47 11.56
N LEU A 928 16.52 -33.98 12.26
CA LEU A 928 17.72 -33.20 12.54
C LEU A 928 18.52 -32.89 11.26
N HIS A 929 18.60 -33.82 10.31
CA HIS A 929 19.23 -33.55 9.02
C HIS A 929 18.48 -32.46 8.22
N GLU A 930 17.15 -32.54 8.13
CA GLU A 930 16.29 -31.49 7.51
C GLU A 930 16.52 -30.12 8.18
N VAL A 931 16.50 -30.04 9.52
CA VAL A 931 16.73 -28.77 10.24
C VAL A 931 18.12 -28.18 9.97
N PHE A 932 19.16 -29.01 9.82
CA PHE A 932 20.49 -28.50 9.47
C PHE A 932 20.59 -28.12 7.98
N GLN A 933 20.05 -28.93 7.07
CA GLN A 933 20.16 -28.74 5.63
C GLN A 933 19.29 -27.57 5.13
N ASP A 934 18.03 -27.51 5.54
CA ASP A 934 17.01 -26.62 4.96
C ASP A 934 16.94 -25.26 5.67
N LEU A 935 17.50 -25.14 6.88
CA LEU A 935 17.40 -23.93 7.73
C LEU A 935 18.76 -23.48 8.27
N TRP A 936 19.50 -24.34 8.98
CA TRP A 936 20.79 -23.93 9.58
C TRP A 936 21.79 -23.49 8.51
N ILE A 937 21.95 -24.24 7.41
CA ILE A 937 22.90 -23.88 6.35
C ILE A 937 22.51 -22.54 5.69
N PRO A 938 21.28 -22.36 5.14
CA PRO A 938 20.91 -21.10 4.48
C PRO A 938 20.96 -19.86 5.39
N GLU A 939 20.45 -19.95 6.62
CA GLU A 939 20.46 -18.82 7.57
C GLU A 939 21.90 -18.47 8.01
N THR A 940 22.78 -19.46 8.17
CA THR A 940 24.19 -19.21 8.55
C THR A 940 25.01 -18.67 7.38
N VAL A 941 24.77 -19.13 6.14
CA VAL A 941 25.35 -18.56 4.91
C VAL A 941 24.97 -17.08 4.78
N ALA A 942 23.68 -16.76 4.84
CA ALA A 942 23.18 -15.39 4.73
C ALA A 942 23.71 -14.46 5.84
N PHE A 943 23.96 -14.98 7.06
CA PHE A 943 24.65 -14.25 8.11
C PHE A 943 26.11 -13.97 7.76
N ILE A 944 26.90 -15.00 7.45
CA ILE A 944 28.33 -14.85 7.15
C ILE A 944 28.52 -13.90 5.97
N ALA A 945 27.77 -14.08 4.89
CA ALA A 945 27.91 -13.26 3.70
C ALA A 945 27.47 -11.80 3.93
N ARG A 946 26.42 -11.55 4.73
CA ARG A 946 26.06 -10.17 5.14
C ARG A 946 27.16 -9.52 5.98
N GLN A 947 27.82 -10.29 6.85
CA GLN A 947 28.92 -9.79 7.67
C GLN A 947 30.18 -9.54 6.83
N VAL A 948 30.54 -10.42 5.89
CA VAL A 948 31.67 -10.25 4.98
C VAL A 948 31.42 -9.08 4.03
N ARG A 949 30.23 -8.96 3.41
CA ARG A 949 29.86 -7.77 2.59
C ARG A 949 29.94 -6.47 3.40
N ARG A 950 29.52 -6.45 4.68
CA ARG A 950 29.71 -5.30 5.59
C ARG A 950 31.20 -5.05 5.93
N GLY A 951 32.01 -6.11 6.02
CA GLY A 951 33.46 -6.05 6.25
C GLY A 951 34.24 -5.49 5.07
N LEU A 952 34.04 -6.04 3.86
CA LEU A 952 34.65 -5.57 2.61
C LEU A 952 34.33 -4.09 2.35
N ASN A 953 33.06 -3.70 2.53
CA ASN A 953 32.67 -2.29 2.57
C ASN A 953 33.56 -1.51 3.54
N ARG A 954 33.59 -1.89 4.84
CA ARG A 954 34.41 -1.24 5.88
C ARG A 954 35.93 -1.27 5.63
N GLY A 955 36.45 -2.18 4.80
CA GLY A 955 37.86 -2.25 4.43
C GLY A 955 38.26 -1.08 3.55
N ILE A 956 37.53 -0.90 2.44
CA ILE A 956 37.68 0.28 1.58
C ILE A 956 37.38 1.57 2.36
N ARG A 957 36.45 1.52 3.34
CA ARG A 957 36.21 2.64 4.29
C ARG A 957 37.40 3.08 5.16
N SER A 958 38.62 2.54 4.96
CA SER A 958 39.78 2.83 5.81
C SER A 958 41.08 3.16 5.07
N GLY A 959 41.08 3.16 3.72
CA GLY A 959 42.29 3.40 2.91
C GLY A 959 42.96 4.77 3.15
N GLY A 960 42.21 5.76 3.62
CA GLY A 960 42.71 7.12 3.86
C GLY A 960 43.71 7.31 5.02
N ARG A 961 44.09 6.28 5.78
CA ARG A 961 45.04 6.42 6.92
C ARG A 961 45.95 5.20 7.16
N ILE A 962 47.14 5.19 6.53
CA ILE A 962 48.48 5.19 7.17
C ILE A 962 49.59 4.96 6.11
N GLY A 963 50.65 5.78 6.17
CA GLY A 963 51.96 5.45 5.58
C GLY A 963 52.22 6.05 4.19
N VAL A 964 53.39 6.69 4.03
CA VAL A 964 53.89 7.20 2.73
C VAL A 964 54.74 6.12 2.06
N GLY A 965 54.40 5.75 0.82
CA GLY A 965 55.21 4.88 -0.03
C GLY A 965 54.66 4.82 -1.45
N GLU A 966 55.48 5.16 -2.45
CA GLU A 966 55.06 5.18 -3.85
C GLU A 966 55.00 3.75 -4.43
N HIS A 967 53.81 3.16 -4.61
CA HIS A 967 53.45 2.28 -5.75
C HIS A 967 51.97 1.81 -5.71
N CYS A 968 51.25 2.03 -6.82
CA CYS A 968 50.11 1.21 -7.31
C CYS A 968 48.79 1.14 -6.49
N ASP A 969 48.05 2.25 -6.37
CA ASP A 969 46.65 2.29 -5.87
C ASP A 969 45.59 1.63 -6.81
N VAL A 970 45.99 0.77 -7.75
CA VAL A 970 45.10 0.19 -8.78
C VAL A 970 44.57 -1.19 -8.40
N ASP A 971 45.35 -1.98 -7.66
CA ASP A 971 45.00 -3.40 -7.38
C ASP A 971 43.86 -3.56 -6.36
N THR A 972 43.69 -2.60 -5.45
CA THR A 972 42.70 -2.66 -4.33
C THR A 972 41.25 -2.79 -4.82
N GLY A 973 40.88 -2.19 -5.95
CA GLY A 973 39.54 -2.37 -6.53
C GLY A 973 39.33 -3.78 -7.10
N ASN A 974 40.36 -4.32 -7.74
CA ASN A 974 40.34 -5.61 -8.43
C ASN A 974 40.28 -6.78 -7.44
N GLU A 975 41.07 -6.72 -6.36
CA GLU A 975 41.06 -7.76 -5.33
C GLU A 975 39.77 -7.77 -4.49
N SER A 976 39.09 -6.62 -4.35
CA SER A 976 37.80 -6.53 -3.64
C SER A 976 36.68 -7.20 -4.42
N ALA A 977 36.62 -6.98 -5.74
CA ALA A 977 35.72 -7.71 -6.65
C ALA A 977 36.01 -9.23 -6.63
N GLN A 978 37.29 -9.64 -6.65
CA GLN A 978 37.66 -11.05 -6.51
C GLN A 978 37.17 -11.67 -5.19
N ALA A 979 37.19 -10.92 -4.08
CA ALA A 979 36.65 -11.36 -2.80
C ALA A 979 35.10 -11.46 -2.79
N MET A 980 34.40 -10.59 -3.54
CA MET A 980 32.95 -10.68 -3.74
C MET A 980 32.57 -11.90 -4.59
N ILE A 981 33.21 -12.08 -5.75
CA ILE A 981 33.04 -13.25 -6.62
C ILE A 981 33.31 -14.55 -5.84
N ALA A 982 34.34 -14.60 -5.00
CA ALA A 982 34.65 -15.75 -4.15
C ALA A 982 33.57 -16.02 -3.07
N LEU A 983 32.91 -14.97 -2.57
CA LEU A 983 31.80 -15.09 -1.64
C LEU A 983 30.52 -15.58 -2.32
N GLU A 984 30.15 -15.06 -3.49
CA GLU A 984 28.98 -15.54 -4.25
C GLU A 984 29.19 -16.99 -4.71
N ALA A 985 30.40 -17.29 -5.21
CA ALA A 985 30.84 -18.64 -5.52
C ALA A 985 31.01 -19.55 -4.29
N TRP A 986 30.78 -19.06 -3.06
CA TRP A 986 30.62 -19.85 -1.83
C TRP A 986 29.14 -19.98 -1.41
N GLU A 987 28.35 -18.91 -1.51
CA GLU A 987 26.89 -18.92 -1.28
C GLU A 987 26.19 -19.95 -2.19
N ALA A 988 26.65 -20.09 -3.43
CA ALA A 988 26.07 -21.00 -4.43
C ALA A 988 26.50 -22.50 -4.30
N ARG A 989 27.14 -22.93 -3.22
CA ARG A 989 27.65 -24.31 -3.06
C ARG A 989 26.70 -25.23 -2.28
N ASP A 990 26.57 -26.48 -2.72
CA ASP A 990 25.82 -27.56 -2.02
C ASP A 990 26.41 -27.98 -0.65
N SER A 991 27.57 -27.45 -0.26
CA SER A 991 28.26 -27.80 1.01
C SER A 991 29.20 -26.68 1.46
N PRO A 992 28.69 -25.49 1.83
CA PRO A 992 29.52 -24.33 2.13
C PRO A 992 30.38 -24.54 3.39
N PHE A 993 29.90 -25.38 4.32
CA PHE A 993 30.55 -25.66 5.60
C PHE A 993 31.57 -26.82 5.60
N LYS A 994 32.09 -27.21 4.43
CA LYS A 994 33.28 -28.09 4.32
C LYS A 994 34.58 -27.30 4.52
N THR A 995 35.60 -27.90 5.14
CA THR A 995 36.90 -27.27 5.36
C THR A 995 37.57 -26.89 4.03
N SER A 996 37.47 -27.73 2.99
CA SER A 996 38.00 -27.40 1.65
C SER A 996 37.26 -26.28 0.90
N ASN A 997 36.12 -25.82 1.43
CA ASN A 997 35.42 -24.62 0.96
C ASN A 997 35.69 -23.42 1.88
N PHE A 998 35.92 -23.64 3.19
CA PHE A 998 36.47 -22.61 4.08
C PHE A 998 37.84 -22.14 3.62
N GLU A 999 38.77 -23.06 3.34
CA GLU A 999 40.13 -22.73 2.89
C GLU A 999 40.09 -21.81 1.67
N LYS A 1000 39.18 -22.05 0.72
CA LYS A 1000 38.98 -21.22 -0.48
C LYS A 1000 38.37 -19.86 -0.15
N LEU A 1001 37.25 -19.82 0.57
CA LEU A 1001 36.63 -18.57 0.99
C LEU A 1001 37.62 -17.71 1.78
N SER A 1002 38.38 -18.33 2.69
CA SER A 1002 39.40 -17.64 3.48
C SER A 1002 40.56 -17.16 2.60
N ALA A 1003 41.09 -17.95 1.66
CA ALA A 1003 42.24 -17.55 0.85
C ALA A 1003 41.96 -16.29 0.00
N GLU A 1004 40.76 -16.16 -0.54
CA GLU A 1004 40.37 -15.00 -1.34
C GLU A 1004 39.96 -13.79 -0.47
N VAL A 1005 39.26 -14.02 0.67
CA VAL A 1005 38.79 -12.93 1.56
C VAL A 1005 39.88 -12.44 2.55
N LEU A 1006 40.92 -13.24 2.84
CA LEU A 1006 41.99 -12.91 3.80
C LEU A 1006 42.82 -11.66 3.44
N LYS A 1007 42.72 -11.15 2.21
CA LYS A 1007 43.47 -9.98 1.75
C LYS A 1007 42.96 -8.64 2.32
N PHE A 1008 41.68 -8.54 2.68
CA PHE A 1008 41.03 -7.25 2.99
C PHE A 1008 40.88 -6.89 4.48
N ASP A 1009 41.32 -7.76 5.39
CA ASP A 1009 41.27 -7.48 6.83
C ASP A 1009 42.63 -7.73 7.48
N ASP A 1010 43.43 -6.67 7.66
CA ASP A 1010 44.65 -6.69 8.48
C ASP A 1010 44.39 -7.21 9.91
N ARG A 1011 43.15 -7.05 10.40
CA ARG A 1011 42.70 -7.57 11.70
C ARG A 1011 42.47 -9.09 11.67
N TRP A 1012 42.35 -9.72 10.50
CA TRP A 1012 42.42 -11.16 10.27
C TRP A 1012 43.86 -11.68 10.14
N MET A 1013 44.76 -10.96 9.44
CA MET A 1013 46.18 -11.36 9.31
C MET A 1013 46.86 -11.57 10.68
N MET A 1014 46.59 -10.70 11.66
CA MET A 1014 47.07 -10.83 13.05
C MET A 1014 46.41 -11.97 13.86
N ASN A 1015 45.48 -12.75 13.27
CA ASN A 1015 44.54 -13.60 13.99
C ASN A 1015 44.33 -15.03 13.44
N VAL A 1016 45.32 -15.58 12.71
CA VAL A 1016 45.36 -17.03 12.36
C VAL A 1016 45.14 -17.93 13.61
N SER A 1017 45.51 -17.42 14.79
CA SER A 1017 45.28 -18.01 16.12
C SER A 1017 43.81 -18.18 16.57
N LYS A 1018 42.80 -17.84 15.75
CA LYS A 1018 41.37 -17.89 16.13
C LYS A 1018 40.59 -19.13 15.66
N ILE A 1019 41.22 -20.12 15.02
CA ILE A 1019 40.59 -21.42 14.77
C ILE A 1019 40.54 -22.23 16.07
N VAL A 1020 39.34 -22.49 16.59
CA VAL A 1020 39.12 -23.32 17.78
C VAL A 1020 38.77 -24.73 17.37
N LEU A 1021 39.58 -25.70 17.74
CA LEU A 1021 39.26 -27.12 17.56
C LEU A 1021 38.21 -27.54 18.59
N LYS A 1022 37.11 -28.15 18.15
CA LYS A 1022 36.07 -28.69 19.05
C LYS A 1022 35.49 -29.99 18.50
N THR A 1023 35.12 -30.95 19.36
CA THR A 1023 34.45 -32.15 18.83
C THR A 1023 33.02 -31.84 18.41
N ARG A 1024 32.51 -32.56 17.41
CA ARG A 1024 31.08 -32.49 17.02
C ARG A 1024 30.13 -32.72 18.20
N ARG A 1025 30.53 -33.55 19.17
CA ARG A 1025 29.76 -33.82 20.38
C ARG A 1025 29.71 -32.61 21.32
N ASP A 1026 30.84 -31.95 21.56
CA ASP A 1026 30.91 -30.81 22.47
C ASP A 1026 30.24 -29.56 21.89
N PHE A 1027 30.22 -29.42 20.55
CA PHE A 1027 29.42 -28.37 19.90
C PHE A 1027 27.92 -28.69 19.92
N ALA A 1028 27.53 -29.95 19.70
CA ALA A 1028 26.14 -30.38 19.83
C ALA A 1028 25.58 -30.24 21.26
N GLU A 1029 26.42 -30.47 22.29
CA GLU A 1029 26.08 -30.22 23.70
C GLU A 1029 25.89 -28.72 23.97
N GLU A 1030 26.72 -27.86 23.36
CA GLU A 1030 26.60 -26.41 23.47
C GLU A 1030 25.33 -25.86 22.80
N ILE A 1031 24.94 -26.41 21.64
CA ILE A 1031 23.62 -26.14 21.03
C ILE A 1031 22.50 -26.58 21.97
N PHE A 1032 22.55 -27.81 22.52
CA PHE A 1032 21.52 -28.29 23.43
C PHE A 1032 21.38 -27.41 24.68
N VAL A 1033 22.50 -26.98 25.27
CA VAL A 1033 22.55 -26.05 26.41
C VAL A 1033 21.99 -24.68 26.05
N ALA A 1034 22.42 -24.06 24.95
CA ALA A 1034 21.91 -22.74 24.55
C ALA A 1034 20.40 -22.75 24.22
N LEU A 1035 19.89 -23.86 23.67
CA LEU A 1035 18.45 -24.03 23.41
C LEU A 1035 17.63 -24.24 24.70
N MET A 1036 18.11 -25.06 25.64
CA MET A 1036 17.31 -25.55 26.79
C MET A 1036 17.63 -24.89 28.13
N GLU A 1037 18.82 -24.34 28.30
CA GLU A 1037 19.34 -23.72 29.52
C GLU A 1037 19.72 -22.23 29.32
N GLY A 1038 19.68 -21.74 28.07
CA GLY A 1038 19.90 -20.33 27.73
C GLY A 1038 19.00 -19.37 28.54
N GLY A 1039 19.57 -18.25 28.96
CA GLY A 1039 18.94 -17.31 29.89
C GLY A 1039 19.20 -17.59 31.38
N ARG A 1040 19.74 -18.77 31.74
CA ARG A 1040 20.21 -19.04 33.12
C ARG A 1040 21.54 -18.34 33.39
N LYS A 1041 21.71 -17.77 34.59
CA LYS A 1041 22.90 -17.02 35.00
C LYS A 1041 24.17 -17.88 34.90
N GLY A 1042 24.95 -17.66 33.84
CA GLY A 1042 26.22 -18.36 33.57
C GLY A 1042 26.23 -19.14 32.24
N HIS A 1043 25.07 -19.53 31.72
CA HIS A 1043 24.95 -20.31 30.49
C HIS A 1043 24.96 -19.38 29.25
N PRO A 1044 25.52 -19.81 28.10
CA PRO A 1044 25.39 -19.09 26.84
C PRO A 1044 23.94 -19.16 26.33
N GLY A 1045 23.47 -18.09 25.69
CA GLY A 1045 22.15 -18.02 25.06
C GLY A 1045 22.18 -18.38 23.57
N VAL A 1046 21.02 -18.35 22.91
CA VAL A 1046 20.88 -18.69 21.49
C VAL A 1046 21.68 -17.72 20.60
N GLU A 1047 21.88 -16.49 21.04
CA GLU A 1047 22.67 -15.46 20.39
C GLU A 1047 24.13 -15.88 20.16
N SER A 1048 24.63 -16.89 20.89
CA SER A 1048 25.99 -17.42 20.74
C SER A 1048 26.13 -18.49 19.64
N ILE A 1049 25.01 -19.09 19.21
CA ILE A 1049 24.96 -20.22 18.25
C ILE A 1049 24.18 -19.90 16.98
N ALA A 1050 23.40 -18.82 16.96
CA ALA A 1050 22.51 -18.47 15.85
C ALA A 1050 22.44 -16.94 15.65
N PRO A 1051 22.28 -16.47 14.38
CA PRO A 1051 21.92 -15.10 14.07
C PRO A 1051 20.61 -14.63 14.72
N THR A 1052 20.45 -13.32 14.92
CA THR A 1052 19.29 -12.70 15.59
C THR A 1052 17.93 -13.11 15.02
N HIS A 1053 17.85 -13.36 13.70
CA HIS A 1053 16.60 -13.67 13.00
C HIS A 1053 16.45 -15.13 12.59
N SER A 1054 17.26 -16.04 13.16
CA SER A 1054 17.24 -17.46 12.82
C SER A 1054 15.98 -18.20 13.31
N THR A 1055 15.44 -19.07 12.46
CA THR A 1055 14.20 -19.83 12.74
C THR A 1055 14.46 -21.25 13.25
N TRP A 1056 15.59 -21.86 12.87
CA TRP A 1056 15.97 -23.21 13.30
C TRP A 1056 16.06 -23.41 14.83
N PRO A 1057 16.49 -22.42 15.66
CA PRO A 1057 16.63 -22.64 17.11
C PRO A 1057 15.27 -22.89 17.76
N SER A 1058 14.25 -22.14 17.35
CA SER A 1058 12.87 -22.24 17.86
C SER A 1058 12.23 -23.58 17.48
N ILE A 1059 12.44 -24.03 16.23
CA ILE A 1059 11.98 -25.33 15.72
C ILE A 1059 12.60 -26.48 16.51
N LEU A 1060 13.93 -26.47 16.69
CA LEU A 1060 14.64 -27.53 17.40
C LEU A 1060 14.34 -27.52 18.91
N ARG A 1061 14.24 -26.34 19.53
CA ARG A 1061 13.80 -26.19 20.93
C ARG A 1061 12.43 -26.81 21.17
N ALA A 1062 11.44 -26.51 20.32
CA ALA A 1062 10.09 -27.05 20.46
C ALA A 1062 10.07 -28.59 20.30
N ALA A 1063 10.82 -29.12 19.33
CA ALA A 1063 10.97 -30.56 19.14
C ALA A 1063 11.56 -31.27 20.37
N ILE A 1064 12.61 -30.69 20.99
CA ILE A 1064 13.23 -31.22 22.21
C ILE A 1064 12.26 -31.14 23.40
N GLN A 1065 11.50 -30.05 23.53
CA GLN A 1065 10.62 -29.80 24.67
C GLN A 1065 9.41 -30.75 24.73
N HIS A 1066 8.80 -31.08 23.59
CA HIS A 1066 7.56 -31.88 23.55
C HIS A 1066 7.79 -33.36 23.20
N THR A 1067 9.01 -33.75 22.78
CA THR A 1067 9.36 -35.17 22.66
C THR A 1067 9.45 -35.82 24.03
N LYS A 1068 8.61 -36.82 24.30
CA LYS A 1068 8.61 -37.54 25.59
C LYS A 1068 9.98 -38.18 25.84
N GLY A 1069 10.56 -37.94 27.02
CA GLY A 1069 11.91 -38.40 27.39
C GLY A 1069 12.13 -39.91 27.37
N SER A 1070 11.07 -40.71 27.23
CA SER A 1070 11.14 -42.16 26.97
C SER A 1070 11.58 -42.52 25.54
N PHE A 1071 11.46 -41.60 24.57
CA PHE A 1071 11.89 -41.80 23.18
C PHE A 1071 13.30 -41.25 22.93
N ALA A 1072 13.59 -40.04 23.44
CA ALA A 1072 14.87 -39.38 23.27
C ALA A 1072 15.36 -38.68 24.55
N THR A 1073 16.46 -39.17 25.11
CA THR A 1073 17.21 -38.55 26.21
C THR A 1073 18.14 -37.43 25.72
N ARG A 1074 18.67 -36.60 26.64
CA ARG A 1074 19.70 -35.58 26.35
C ARG A 1074 20.88 -36.13 25.54
N THR A 1075 21.38 -37.31 25.91
CA THR A 1075 22.53 -37.92 25.22
C THR A 1075 22.16 -38.43 23.82
N GLN A 1076 20.90 -38.83 23.57
CA GLN A 1076 20.41 -39.13 22.22
C GLN A 1076 20.26 -37.86 21.39
N TRP A 1077 19.72 -36.77 21.94
CA TRP A 1077 19.62 -35.47 21.25
C TRP A 1077 20.99 -34.93 20.84
N VAL A 1078 21.95 -34.86 21.77
CA VAL A 1078 23.32 -34.40 21.49
C VAL A 1078 24.03 -35.31 20.48
N SER A 1079 23.83 -36.63 20.55
CA SER A 1079 24.43 -37.55 19.57
C SER A 1079 23.77 -37.44 18.19
N GLY A 1080 22.45 -37.18 18.14
CA GLY A 1080 21.71 -36.96 16.90
C GLY A 1080 22.10 -35.65 16.21
N ILE A 1081 22.26 -34.55 16.97
CA ILE A 1081 22.73 -33.26 16.46
C ILE A 1081 24.14 -33.41 15.89
N ALA A 1082 25.05 -34.09 16.60
CA ALA A 1082 26.41 -34.37 16.12
C ALA A 1082 26.42 -35.25 14.85
N ALA A 1083 25.46 -36.16 14.68
CA ALA A 1083 25.30 -36.99 13.49
C ALA A 1083 24.71 -36.21 12.30
N ALA A 1084 23.75 -35.30 12.55
CA ALA A 1084 23.17 -34.44 11.53
C ALA A 1084 24.20 -33.47 10.94
N MET A 1085 25.14 -32.97 11.76
CA MET A 1085 26.29 -32.21 11.26
C MET A 1085 27.16 -33.03 10.30
N VAL A 1086 27.32 -34.34 10.51
CA VAL A 1086 28.03 -35.21 9.56
C VAL A 1086 27.23 -35.41 8.27
N SER A 1087 25.92 -35.68 8.35
CA SER A 1087 25.10 -35.92 7.16
C SER A 1087 24.89 -34.66 6.31
N ALA A 1088 24.85 -33.47 6.93
CA ALA A 1088 24.83 -32.17 6.26
C ALA A 1088 26.23 -31.65 5.83
N SER A 1089 27.28 -32.48 5.93
CA SER A 1089 28.67 -32.11 5.59
C SER A 1089 29.23 -30.85 6.28
N ILE A 1090 28.90 -30.66 7.56
CA ILE A 1090 29.37 -29.55 8.37
C ILE A 1090 30.68 -29.95 9.07
N GLU A 1091 31.76 -29.26 8.71
CA GLU A 1091 33.14 -29.47 9.17
C GLU A 1091 33.71 -28.25 9.91
N TRP A 1092 33.11 -27.08 9.71
CA TRP A 1092 33.39 -25.86 10.48
C TRP A 1092 32.09 -25.05 10.69
N VAL A 1093 32.10 -24.19 11.69
CA VAL A 1093 30.99 -23.27 12.02
C VAL A 1093 31.54 -21.91 12.50
N PRO A 1094 30.79 -20.81 12.38
CA PRO A 1094 31.14 -19.54 13.03
C PRO A 1094 31.21 -19.70 14.56
N GLY A 1095 32.18 -19.05 15.19
CA GLY A 1095 32.40 -19.04 16.64
C GLY A 1095 31.58 -17.98 17.37
N SER A 1096 31.82 -17.84 18.68
CA SER A 1096 31.14 -16.81 19.49
C SER A 1096 32.12 -15.96 20.30
N HIS A 1097 31.93 -14.64 20.24
CA HIS A 1097 32.72 -13.64 20.96
C HIS A 1097 31.78 -12.79 21.82
N ARG A 1098 32.16 -12.52 23.09
CA ARG A 1098 31.29 -11.86 24.09
C ARG A 1098 29.87 -12.49 24.19
N ARG A 1099 29.76 -13.81 23.97
CA ARG A 1099 28.50 -14.59 23.92
C ARG A 1099 27.55 -14.25 22.75
N ARG A 1100 28.00 -13.55 21.71
CA ARG A 1100 27.30 -13.40 20.43
C ARG A 1100 28.04 -14.13 19.30
N LEU A 1101 27.32 -14.68 18.34
CA LEU A 1101 27.87 -15.33 17.15
C LEU A 1101 28.72 -14.33 16.33
N THR A 1102 29.84 -14.79 15.77
CA THR A 1102 30.73 -13.94 14.96
C THR A 1102 31.35 -14.71 13.80
N HIS A 1103 31.57 -14.00 12.70
CA HIS A 1103 32.36 -14.48 11.55
C HIS A 1103 33.87 -14.40 11.81
N GLN A 1104 34.32 -13.61 12.80
CA GLN A 1104 35.74 -13.35 13.10
C GLN A 1104 36.44 -14.47 13.90
N GLN A 1105 35.74 -15.58 14.12
CA GLN A 1105 36.23 -16.75 14.82
C GLN A 1105 35.59 -17.97 14.19
N VAL A 1106 36.34 -19.06 14.04
CA VAL A 1106 35.87 -20.29 13.40
C VAL A 1106 36.10 -21.46 14.34
N VAL A 1107 35.09 -22.30 14.50
CA VAL A 1107 35.17 -23.55 15.25
C VAL A 1107 35.27 -24.70 14.25
N GLN A 1108 36.40 -25.39 14.22
CA GLN A 1108 36.60 -26.56 13.35
C GLN A 1108 36.16 -27.83 14.09
N LEU A 1109 35.26 -28.59 13.44
CA LEU A 1109 34.58 -29.74 14.03
C LEU A 1109 35.39 -31.02 13.80
N VAL A 1110 36.16 -31.41 14.82
CA VAL A 1110 37.07 -32.57 14.79
C VAL A 1110 36.43 -33.83 15.40
N GLY A 1111 37.06 -34.98 15.13
CA GLY A 1111 36.67 -36.28 15.71
C GLY A 1111 35.48 -36.97 15.05
N THR A 1112 35.39 -38.28 15.28
CA THR A 1112 34.35 -39.15 14.73
C THR A 1112 33.05 -39.05 15.53
N ALA A 1113 31.95 -38.69 14.85
CA ALA A 1113 30.60 -38.87 15.37
C ALA A 1113 29.99 -40.16 14.80
N ALA A 1114 29.08 -40.79 15.55
CA ALA A 1114 28.36 -41.97 15.05
C ALA A 1114 27.43 -41.55 13.90
N SER A 1115 27.53 -42.23 12.74
CA SER A 1115 26.63 -42.04 11.61
C SER A 1115 25.16 -42.21 12.01
N ALA A 1116 24.24 -41.47 11.38
CA ALA A 1116 22.80 -41.60 11.58
C ALA A 1116 22.33 -43.07 11.48
N THR A 1117 22.89 -43.84 10.55
CA THR A 1117 22.60 -45.27 10.35
C THR A 1117 22.93 -46.14 11.59
N ILE A 1118 23.96 -45.75 12.37
CA ILE A 1118 24.32 -46.41 13.64
C ILE A 1118 23.33 -46.03 14.74
N LEU A 1119 22.92 -44.75 14.79
CA LEU A 1119 22.01 -44.25 15.82
C LEU A 1119 20.57 -44.73 15.63
N ALA A 1120 20.10 -44.86 14.39
CA ALA A 1120 18.81 -45.44 14.02
C ALA A 1120 18.72 -46.94 14.35
N ALA A 1121 19.84 -47.66 14.42
CA ALA A 1121 19.86 -49.05 14.82
C ALA A 1121 19.61 -49.22 16.33
N ARG A 1122 18.65 -50.09 16.69
CA ARG A 1122 18.25 -50.36 18.08
C ARG A 1122 19.48 -50.63 18.98
N PRO A 1123 19.52 -50.08 20.22
CA PRO A 1123 20.51 -50.44 21.23
C PRO A 1123 20.70 -51.95 21.35
N ASP A 1124 21.94 -52.37 21.62
CA ASP A 1124 22.40 -53.75 21.79
C ASP A 1124 22.17 -54.72 20.61
N SER A 1125 21.46 -54.32 19.55
CA SER A 1125 21.17 -55.17 18.41
C SER A 1125 22.43 -55.60 17.65
N LEU A 1126 22.40 -56.79 17.05
CA LEU A 1126 23.48 -57.28 16.18
C LEU A 1126 23.71 -56.34 14.98
N LYS A 1127 22.65 -55.75 14.41
CA LYS A 1127 22.75 -54.74 13.35
C LYS A 1127 23.57 -53.53 13.81
N ARG A 1128 23.29 -53.00 15.01
CA ARG A 1128 24.04 -51.88 15.58
C ARG A 1128 25.49 -52.24 15.83
N ARG A 1129 25.75 -53.39 16.47
CA ARG A 1129 27.13 -53.86 16.75
C ARG A 1129 27.94 -54.17 15.48
N ALA A 1130 27.30 -54.57 14.39
CA ALA A 1130 27.95 -54.71 13.08
C ALA A 1130 28.35 -53.33 12.51
N LEU A 1131 27.42 -52.36 12.46
CA LEU A 1131 27.68 -51.01 11.96
C LEU A 1131 28.73 -50.27 12.83
N GLU A 1132 28.72 -50.46 14.15
CA GLU A 1132 29.74 -49.93 15.07
C GLU A 1132 31.11 -50.62 14.94
N ALA A 1133 31.18 -51.84 14.38
CA ALA A 1133 32.44 -52.52 14.09
C ALA A 1133 32.99 -52.16 12.69
N GLU A 1134 32.09 -51.91 11.74
CA GLU A 1134 32.40 -51.42 10.39
C GLU A 1134 32.93 -49.98 10.43
N ALA A 1135 32.27 -49.09 11.17
CA ALA A 1135 32.73 -47.71 11.44
C ALA A 1135 33.91 -47.60 12.44
N ARG A 1136 34.60 -48.72 12.72
CA ARG A 1136 35.92 -48.77 13.40
C ARG A 1136 37.02 -49.32 12.47
N ARG A 1137 36.71 -49.57 11.20
CA ARG A 1137 37.64 -49.98 10.13
C ARG A 1137 37.86 -48.89 9.07
N LEU A 1138 37.16 -47.77 9.20
CA LEU A 1138 37.27 -46.53 8.46
C LEU A 1138 37.69 -45.43 9.44
#